data_AF-A0A401H1K0-F1
#
_entry.id   AF-A0A401H1K0-F1
#
_cell.length_a   1.000
_cell.length_b   1.000
_cell.length_c   1.000
_cell.angle_alpha   90.00
_cell.angle_beta   90.00
_cell.angle_gamma   90.00
#
_symmetry.space_group_name_H-M   'P 1'
#
loop_
_entity.id
_entity.type
_entity.pdbx_description
1 polymer ?
#
loop_
_entity_poly.entity_id
_entity_poly.type
_entity_poly.pdbx_seq_one_letter_code
_entity_poly.pdbx_strand_id
1 'polypeptide(L)'
;MDGAYSPVGASHGVNPSVSNPSITPYSPYPNRSSYLLGDYYCNGSTTKSKSDFKELCNILQDPEFVPADIKDTKWDTIDRQLGDDGPKSIFSTADGWREGSVKIRIPSGKKGVQGADFIISGIFHRPLEEVISTVFASERSKEFHFKPYRLLWQCLGSETAPQEVYGEMYSSSAFCQAHADLQASPPEPQCGLPRAVVACMVWSDSTHLAEFGNASLWPVYLSFGNQSKYECGKPSAKACHHVAYIPKLPDNIQDFIREHNGKEATAQMLAHCRHKLMHAIWKLLLGDHFEEACCHEIVVRCGNGIIRRLYPHFFTYSADYPEKVLLATIRDMSGCPCPRCLIAKKDIHQLATVTDMRCRHDTARVDDDGHHSKVQQARKFIYELGYIVNSTVVDEILKAESLVPTEWELGVWKQILIHLIRILHAVKGGKVQEFDAHFRQVPIFGQDTIRKFSANVSEMKKLAARNFEDILQCIIPVFEGLLPQPYDGQIQDLLFVTAQLHGLHKLRIHTEHTLTITEQVTTDFAQLLCRFKVTTCTAFDTVELPKEKAAHLRQQARERRPTAGTASTVAHPATSNVNAIDITRPQRKEFNMDTYKCHSLGDYPRTIREHGTTDSYTTQIGELEHCKAKQRFERTSKKDYIKQLVAIE
;
A
#
# COMPACT_ATOMS: atom_id res chain seq x y z
N MET A 1 52.88 29.39 45.03
CA MET A 1 53.98 30.35 44.89
C MET A 1 54.42 30.26 43.44
N ASP A 2 54.32 31.38 42.74
CA ASP A 2 55.31 32.00 41.84
C ASP A 2 56.05 31.11 40.80
N GLY A 3 56.26 31.53 39.55
CA GLY A 3 55.83 32.79 38.91
C GLY A 3 56.86 33.30 37.90
N ALA A 4 56.48 33.32 36.62
CA ALA A 4 57.20 33.91 35.47
C ALA A 4 58.61 33.38 35.12
N TYR A 5 58.87 33.17 33.82
CA TYR A 5 59.66 34.13 33.02
C TYR A 5 59.57 33.81 31.51
N SER A 6 59.77 34.83 30.66
CA SER A 6 59.69 34.73 29.19
C SER A 6 61.02 34.27 28.55
N PRO A 7 61.04 34.03 27.23
CA PRO A 7 61.64 35.05 26.37
C PRO A 7 60.83 35.36 25.08
N VAL A 8 61.26 36.40 24.34
CA VAL A 8 60.61 36.92 23.12
C VAL A 8 61.65 37.13 22.01
N GLY A 9 61.28 36.83 20.75
CA GLY A 9 62.04 37.09 19.51
C GLY A 9 61.58 36.11 18.42
N ALA A 10 60.75 36.48 17.44
CA ALA A 10 61.00 37.38 16.30
C ALA A 10 62.04 36.80 15.31
N SER A 11 61.81 36.75 13.99
CA SER A 11 60.91 37.56 13.15
C SER A 11 60.57 36.90 11.79
N HIS A 12 59.55 37.45 11.09
CA HIS A 12 59.17 37.24 9.68
C HIS A 12 58.71 35.82 9.24
N GLY A 13 57.68 35.67 8.39
CA GLY A 13 56.72 36.65 7.88
C GLY A 13 55.95 36.13 6.65
N VAL A 14 54.64 35.96 6.74
CA VAL A 14 53.74 35.59 5.62
C VAL A 14 52.45 36.40 5.72
N ASN A 15 51.93 36.89 4.59
CA ASN A 15 50.69 37.68 4.54
C ASN A 15 49.46 36.82 4.91
N PRO A 16 48.46 37.39 5.61
CA PRO A 16 47.24 36.67 5.94
C PRO A 16 46.39 36.41 4.68
N SER A 17 46.21 35.14 4.33
CA SER A 17 45.25 34.70 3.31
C SER A 17 43.82 34.93 3.78
N VAL A 18 42.93 35.27 2.84
CA VAL A 18 41.48 35.47 3.08
C VAL A 18 40.88 34.31 3.89
N SER A 19 40.21 34.64 4.99
CA SER A 19 39.55 33.65 5.85
C SER A 19 38.30 33.06 5.18
N ASN A 20 38.18 31.74 5.20
CA ASN A 20 36.91 31.08 4.90
C ASN A 20 35.83 31.55 5.89
N PRO A 21 34.57 31.75 5.45
CA PRO A 21 33.47 32.01 6.38
C PRO A 21 33.26 30.81 7.29
N SER A 22 33.22 31.05 8.60
CA SER A 22 32.95 30.02 9.60
C SER A 22 31.53 29.47 9.46
N ILE A 23 31.40 28.15 9.32
CA ILE A 23 30.10 27.47 9.43
C ILE A 23 29.59 27.72 10.84
N THR A 24 28.42 28.34 10.98
CA THR A 24 27.77 28.54 12.28
C THR A 24 27.27 27.18 12.80
N PRO A 25 27.29 26.93 14.13
CA PRO A 25 26.78 25.68 14.70
C PRO A 25 25.26 25.50 14.52
N TYR A 26 24.57 26.54 14.03
CA TYR A 26 23.14 26.56 13.73
C TYR A 26 22.83 26.48 12.23
N SER A 27 23.84 26.43 11.35
CA SER A 27 23.68 26.43 9.89
C SER A 27 22.69 25.34 9.44
N PRO A 28 21.70 25.64 8.57
CA PRO A 28 21.54 26.85 7.77
C PRO A 28 20.88 28.05 8.46
N TYR A 29 20.46 27.94 9.73
CA TYR A 29 19.90 29.08 10.47
C TYR A 29 20.99 30.12 10.79
N PRO A 30 20.70 31.43 10.66
CA PRO A 30 21.68 32.49 10.85
C PRO A 30 22.11 32.69 12.32
N ASN A 31 21.29 32.24 13.28
CA ASN A 31 21.49 32.44 14.71
C ASN A 31 20.66 31.43 15.54
N ARG A 32 20.96 31.37 16.85
CA ARG A 32 20.29 30.51 17.84
C ARG A 32 18.79 30.77 17.95
N SER A 33 18.37 32.04 17.93
CA SER A 33 16.96 32.46 18.03
C SER A 33 16.12 31.90 16.87
N SER A 34 16.68 31.93 15.66
CA SER A 34 16.03 31.40 14.45
C SER A 34 16.05 29.87 14.42
N TYR A 35 17.14 29.26 14.89
CA TYR A 35 17.22 27.81 15.06
C TYR A 35 16.13 27.30 16.01
N LEU A 36 15.94 27.90 17.18
CA LEU A 36 14.92 27.42 18.15
C LEU A 36 13.49 27.51 17.62
N LEU A 37 13.14 28.55 16.86
CA LEU A 37 11.82 28.63 16.24
C LEU A 37 11.66 27.66 15.06
N GLY A 38 12.71 27.44 14.27
CA GLY A 38 12.72 26.43 13.21
C GLY A 38 12.61 25.01 13.76
N ASP A 39 13.36 24.70 14.81
CA ASP A 39 13.32 23.43 15.54
C ASP A 39 11.93 23.17 16.14
N TYR A 40 11.35 24.15 16.86
CA TYR A 40 9.97 24.06 17.34
C TYR A 40 8.93 23.92 16.21
N TYR A 41 9.12 24.58 15.07
CA TYR A 41 8.24 24.46 13.91
C TYR A 41 8.33 23.08 13.25
N CYS A 42 9.53 22.52 13.12
CA CYS A 42 9.76 21.23 12.47
C CYS A 42 9.51 20.02 13.38
N ASN A 43 9.86 20.10 14.68
CA ASN A 43 9.84 18.97 15.61
C ASN A 43 8.71 19.04 16.66
N GLY A 44 7.98 20.15 16.76
CA GLY A 44 6.80 20.29 17.63
C GLY A 44 5.59 19.47 17.17
N SER A 45 4.55 19.40 18.02
CA SER A 45 3.36 18.59 17.74
C SER A 45 2.48 19.16 16.60
N THR A 46 1.88 18.25 15.83
CA THR A 46 1.02 18.58 14.67
C THR A 46 -0.37 19.10 15.05
N THR A 47 -0.74 19.12 16.33
CA THR A 47 -2.04 19.64 16.81
C THR A 47 -1.79 20.61 17.95
N LYS A 48 -1.99 21.93 17.72
CA LYS A 48 -1.67 22.98 18.70
C LYS A 48 -2.24 22.70 20.09
N SER A 49 -1.38 22.20 20.97
CA SER A 49 -1.74 21.70 22.29
C SER A 49 -1.34 22.66 23.41
N LYS A 50 -1.73 22.33 24.65
CA LYS A 50 -1.29 23.06 25.85
C LYS A 50 0.17 22.79 26.23
N SER A 51 0.83 21.75 25.69
CA SER A 51 2.29 21.59 25.80
C SER A 51 3.02 22.43 24.75
N ASP A 52 2.62 22.37 23.48
CA ASP A 52 3.28 23.10 22.38
C ASP A 52 3.24 24.62 22.62
N PHE A 53 2.12 25.12 23.15
CA PHE A 53 2.02 26.53 23.53
C PHE A 53 2.97 26.90 24.68
N LYS A 54 3.13 26.02 25.69
CA LYS A 54 4.10 26.23 26.78
C LYS A 54 5.54 26.16 26.29
N GLU A 55 5.84 25.24 25.36
CA GLU A 55 7.16 25.09 24.75
C GLU A 55 7.56 26.34 23.96
N LEU A 56 6.63 26.89 23.15
CA LEU A 56 6.82 28.20 22.52
C LEU A 56 6.98 29.33 23.56
N CYS A 57 6.19 29.33 24.64
CA CYS A 57 6.37 30.31 25.72
C CYS A 57 7.74 30.19 26.41
N ASN A 58 8.30 28.97 26.55
CA ASN A 58 9.62 28.75 27.11
C ASN A 58 10.71 29.28 26.17
N ILE A 59 10.61 29.03 24.85
CA ILE A 59 11.54 29.56 23.84
C ILE A 59 11.53 31.09 23.83
N LEU A 60 10.34 31.70 23.92
CA LEU A 60 10.18 33.16 23.99
C LEU A 60 10.57 33.76 25.36
N GLN A 61 10.95 32.93 26.35
CA GLN A 61 11.43 33.32 27.68
C GLN A 61 12.89 32.89 27.94
N ASP A 62 13.54 32.25 26.96
CA ASP A 62 14.95 31.90 27.02
C ASP A 62 15.80 33.19 27.04
N PRO A 63 16.68 33.40 28.03
CA PRO A 63 17.53 34.59 28.10
C PRO A 63 18.46 34.79 26.89
N GLU A 64 18.73 33.73 26.12
CA GLU A 64 19.53 33.75 24.89
C GLU A 64 18.67 33.86 23.61
N PHE A 65 17.35 34.06 23.72
CA PHE A 65 16.46 34.31 22.59
C PHE A 65 16.31 35.81 22.33
N VAL A 66 16.66 36.27 21.13
CA VAL A 66 16.65 37.68 20.74
C VAL A 66 15.55 37.93 19.69
N PRO A 67 14.44 38.64 20.03
CA PRO A 67 13.34 38.87 19.08
C PRO A 67 13.72 39.68 17.82
N ALA A 68 14.86 40.37 17.80
CA ALA A 68 15.36 41.07 16.62
C ALA A 68 15.93 40.12 15.56
N ASP A 69 16.56 39.01 15.97
CA ASP A 69 17.22 38.03 15.10
C ASP A 69 16.28 37.41 14.05
N ILE A 70 15.03 37.21 14.44
CA ILE A 70 14.03 36.48 13.66
C ILE A 70 13.30 37.38 12.65
N LYS A 71 13.44 38.70 12.78
CA LYS A 71 12.67 39.71 12.04
C LYS A 71 13.01 39.72 10.55
N ASP A 72 14.29 39.71 10.24
CA ASP A 72 14.82 39.78 8.86
C ASP A 72 15.34 38.41 8.38
N THR A 73 15.01 37.33 9.12
CA THR A 73 15.37 35.95 8.81
C THR A 73 14.56 35.41 7.63
N LYS A 74 15.26 34.85 6.64
CA LYS A 74 14.70 34.44 5.35
C LYS A 74 14.20 32.99 5.37
N TRP A 75 13.12 32.74 6.11
CA TRP A 75 12.51 31.41 6.30
C TRP A 75 12.37 30.61 4.99
N ASP A 76 11.71 31.16 3.95
CA ASP A 76 11.59 30.54 2.61
C ASP A 76 12.92 30.13 1.94
N THR A 77 14.04 30.69 2.37
CA THR A 77 15.40 30.37 1.87
C THR A 77 16.10 29.36 2.77
N ILE A 78 15.87 29.41 4.09
CA ILE A 78 16.37 28.41 5.04
C ILE A 78 15.66 27.07 4.81
N ASP A 79 14.33 27.07 4.67
CA ASP A 79 13.52 25.89 4.35
C ASP A 79 13.95 25.25 3.01
N ARG A 80 14.42 26.09 2.08
CA ARG A 80 14.99 25.63 0.80
C ARG A 80 16.38 25.06 0.96
N GLN A 81 17.24 25.65 1.78
CA GLN A 81 18.59 25.13 2.08
C GLN A 81 18.54 23.84 2.92
N LEU A 82 17.51 23.66 3.75
CA LEU A 82 17.18 22.40 4.44
C LEU A 82 16.66 21.31 3.48
N GLY A 83 16.28 21.67 2.26
CA GLY A 83 15.80 20.76 1.22
C GLY A 83 16.61 20.79 -0.08
N ASP A 84 17.84 21.33 -0.08
CA ASP A 84 18.66 21.47 -1.28
C ASP A 84 20.14 21.12 -1.08
N ASP A 85 20.50 19.95 -1.60
CA ASP A 85 21.80 19.30 -1.46
C ASP A 85 22.91 19.95 -2.28
N GLY A 86 23.34 21.15 -1.86
CA GLY A 86 24.63 21.67 -2.27
C GLY A 86 25.77 20.71 -1.88
N PRO A 87 26.88 20.63 -2.64
CA PRO A 87 27.96 19.64 -2.46
C PRO A 87 28.85 19.87 -1.20
N LYS A 88 28.31 20.54 -0.18
CA LYS A 88 28.86 20.73 1.17
C LYS A 88 27.77 20.65 2.26
N SER A 89 26.59 20.10 1.95
CA SER A 89 25.55 19.80 2.95
C SER A 89 26.09 18.80 3.98
N ILE A 90 25.78 19.01 5.26
CA ILE A 90 26.17 18.10 6.34
C ILE A 90 25.38 16.79 6.27
N PHE A 91 24.24 16.79 5.56
CA PHE A 91 23.38 15.64 5.26
C PHE A 91 23.84 14.86 4.00
N SER A 92 25.12 14.98 3.60
CA SER A 92 25.62 14.38 2.37
C SER A 92 25.60 12.84 2.41
N THR A 93 24.80 12.22 1.54
CA THR A 93 24.88 10.82 1.09
C THR A 93 24.76 9.70 2.13
N ALA A 94 24.68 10.00 3.43
CA ALA A 94 24.72 9.00 4.50
C ALA A 94 23.50 8.05 4.53
N ASP A 95 22.32 8.55 4.16
CA ASP A 95 21.06 7.80 4.27
C ASP A 95 20.72 6.97 3.02
N GLY A 96 21.61 6.93 2.02
CA GLY A 96 21.52 6.00 0.87
C GLY A 96 20.41 6.29 -0.15
N TRP A 97 19.72 7.42 -0.05
CA TRP A 97 18.80 7.87 -1.11
C TRP A 97 19.56 8.37 -2.35
N ARG A 98 19.03 8.03 -3.52
CA ARG A 98 19.53 8.40 -4.84
C ARG A 98 18.39 8.95 -5.68
N GLU A 99 18.63 10.08 -6.35
CA GLU A 99 17.77 10.50 -7.46
C GLU A 99 18.17 9.74 -8.72
N GLY A 100 17.20 9.09 -9.35
CA GLY A 100 17.34 8.36 -10.60
C GLY A 100 16.36 8.83 -11.67
N SER A 101 16.48 8.22 -12.84
CA SER A 101 15.49 8.34 -13.92
C SER A 101 15.23 6.97 -14.54
N VAL A 102 14.01 6.76 -15.04
CA VAL A 102 13.63 5.54 -15.75
C VAL A 102 13.08 5.85 -17.13
N LYS A 103 13.28 4.92 -18.06
CA LYS A 103 12.86 5.05 -19.46
C LYS A 103 11.67 4.14 -19.74
N ILE A 104 10.51 4.72 -20.02
CA ILE A 104 9.32 3.97 -20.44
C ILE A 104 9.12 4.08 -21.95
N ARG A 105 8.83 2.97 -22.63
CA ARG A 105 8.46 3.00 -24.06
C ARG A 105 6.95 3.18 -24.20
N ILE A 106 6.56 4.26 -24.88
CA ILE A 106 5.18 4.67 -25.11
C ILE A 106 4.72 4.17 -26.49
N PRO A 107 3.56 3.47 -26.61
CA PRO A 107 3.03 3.04 -27.90
C PRO A 107 2.67 4.21 -28.82
N SER A 108 2.76 4.01 -30.14
CA SER A 108 2.37 5.02 -31.13
C SER A 108 0.85 5.16 -31.32
N GLY A 109 0.11 4.08 -31.08
CA GLY A 109 -1.32 3.97 -31.42
C GLY A 109 -1.62 4.06 -32.93
N LYS A 110 -0.59 4.06 -33.79
CA LYS A 110 -0.68 4.18 -35.26
C LYS A 110 -0.02 2.97 -35.90
N LYS A 111 -0.78 2.21 -36.69
CA LYS A 111 -0.25 1.02 -37.39
C LYS A 111 0.99 1.38 -38.21
N GLY A 112 2.05 0.58 -38.06
CA GLY A 112 3.34 0.76 -38.76
C GLY A 112 4.25 1.85 -38.20
N VAL A 113 3.85 2.59 -37.17
CA VAL A 113 4.71 3.55 -36.46
C VAL A 113 5.20 2.89 -35.17
N GLN A 114 6.52 2.90 -34.93
CA GLN A 114 7.08 2.36 -33.69
C GLN A 114 6.76 3.25 -32.48
N GLY A 115 6.73 2.66 -31.28
CA GLY A 115 6.64 3.45 -30.04
C GLY A 115 7.94 4.20 -29.71
N ALA A 116 7.82 5.37 -29.07
CA ALA A 116 8.95 6.20 -28.63
C ALA A 116 9.34 5.97 -27.17
N ASP A 117 10.59 6.25 -26.81
CA ASP A 117 11.06 6.22 -25.43
C ASP A 117 10.85 7.59 -24.75
N PHE A 118 10.35 7.58 -23.52
CA PHE A 118 10.13 8.75 -22.67
C PHE A 118 10.85 8.56 -21.33
N ILE A 119 11.58 9.59 -20.89
CA ILE A 119 12.39 9.55 -19.66
C ILE A 119 11.63 10.26 -18.54
N ILE A 120 11.56 9.62 -17.38
CA ILE A 120 10.95 10.16 -16.16
C ILE A 120 12.06 10.27 -15.10
N SER A 121 12.45 11.50 -14.76
CA SER A 121 13.44 11.83 -13.72
C SER A 121 12.75 12.18 -12.38
N GLY A 122 13.52 12.53 -11.35
CA GLY A 122 12.98 12.81 -10.01
C GLY A 122 12.53 11.56 -9.26
N ILE A 123 13.07 10.39 -9.60
CA ILE A 123 12.72 9.11 -8.95
C ILE A 123 13.68 8.88 -7.79
N PHE A 124 13.19 9.13 -6.58
CA PHE A 124 13.94 8.88 -5.36
C PHE A 124 13.83 7.40 -4.98
N HIS A 125 14.96 6.74 -4.83
CA HIS A 125 15.08 5.32 -4.48
C HIS A 125 16.31 5.07 -3.59
N ARG A 126 16.35 3.90 -2.94
CA ARG A 126 17.50 3.39 -2.18
C ARG A 126 17.82 1.99 -2.72
N PRO A 127 19.09 1.64 -2.98
CA PRO A 127 19.43 0.29 -3.41
C PRO A 127 19.09 -0.71 -2.31
N LEU A 128 18.42 -1.80 -2.68
CA LEU A 128 17.86 -2.76 -1.73
C LEU A 128 18.98 -3.50 -0.98
N GLU A 129 20.08 -3.78 -1.66
CA GLU A 129 21.30 -4.38 -1.14
C GLU A 129 22.00 -3.49 -0.10
N GLU A 130 21.95 -2.16 -0.26
CA GLU A 130 22.51 -1.20 0.72
C GLU A 130 21.61 -1.04 1.95
N VAL A 131 20.28 -1.08 1.76
CA VAL A 131 19.31 -1.11 2.87
C VAL A 131 19.44 -2.41 3.66
N ILE A 132 19.57 -3.57 3.00
CA ILE A 132 19.84 -4.86 3.64
C ILE A 132 21.17 -4.81 4.39
N SER A 133 22.25 -4.36 3.75
CA SER A 133 23.57 -4.23 4.39
C SER A 133 23.52 -3.41 5.68
N THR A 134 22.89 -2.24 5.63
CA THR A 134 22.78 -1.32 6.77
C THR A 134 21.94 -1.90 7.90
N VAL A 135 20.77 -2.47 7.59
CA VAL A 135 19.86 -3.01 8.61
C VAL A 135 20.44 -4.28 9.25
N PHE A 136 21.05 -5.16 8.47
CA PHE A 136 21.67 -6.38 8.99
C PHE A 136 23.00 -6.13 9.70
N ALA A 137 23.73 -5.06 9.38
CA ALA A 137 24.89 -4.62 10.18
C ALA A 137 24.47 -3.98 11.52
N SER A 138 23.28 -3.38 11.59
CA SER A 138 22.79 -2.69 12.79
C SER A 138 22.59 -3.62 13.99
N GLU A 139 22.64 -3.03 15.20
CA GLU A 139 22.36 -3.69 16.48
C GLU A 139 21.06 -4.51 16.49
N ARG A 140 20.03 -4.09 15.75
CA ARG A 140 18.72 -4.78 15.67
C ARG A 140 18.82 -6.22 15.17
N SER A 141 19.80 -6.50 14.32
CA SER A 141 20.07 -7.84 13.80
C SER A 141 20.49 -8.85 14.87
N LYS A 142 20.71 -8.43 16.13
CA LYS A 142 20.80 -9.33 17.29
C LYS A 142 19.50 -10.11 17.54
N GLU A 143 18.35 -9.52 17.21
CA GLU A 143 17.01 -10.09 17.37
C GLU A 143 16.54 -10.87 16.12
N PHE A 144 17.37 -10.94 15.07
CA PHE A 144 16.97 -11.55 13.80
C PHE A 144 17.21 -13.06 13.78
N HIS A 145 16.21 -13.80 13.28
CA HIS A 145 16.30 -15.23 13.03
C HIS A 145 16.99 -15.51 11.70
N PHE A 146 18.24 -15.96 11.78
CA PHE A 146 19.08 -16.37 10.62
C PHE A 146 18.95 -17.86 10.26
N LYS A 147 18.44 -18.67 11.19
CA LYS A 147 18.11 -20.08 11.01
C LYS A 147 16.62 -20.26 11.36
N PRO A 148 15.82 -20.90 10.50
CA PRO A 148 14.44 -21.20 10.82
C PRO A 148 14.34 -22.33 11.84
N TYR A 149 13.15 -22.48 12.40
CA TYR A 149 12.75 -23.62 13.21
C TYR A 149 11.24 -23.85 13.02
N ARG A 150 10.82 -25.11 13.09
CA ARG A 150 9.39 -25.46 13.15
C ARG A 150 8.94 -25.33 14.60
N LEU A 151 7.84 -24.61 14.83
CA LEU A 151 7.22 -24.52 16.15
C LEU A 151 6.13 -25.58 16.27
N LEU A 152 6.24 -26.43 17.30
CA LEU A 152 5.27 -27.49 17.58
C LEU A 152 4.62 -27.26 18.94
N TRP A 153 3.33 -27.51 19.06
CA TRP A 153 2.56 -27.42 20.30
C TRP A 153 1.88 -28.76 20.61
N GLN A 154 1.94 -29.17 21.88
CA GLN A 154 1.24 -30.35 22.39
C GLN A 154 0.48 -29.96 23.66
N CYS A 155 -0.76 -30.40 23.79
CA CYS A 155 -1.52 -30.21 25.02
C CYS A 155 -0.91 -31.05 26.15
N LEU A 156 -0.71 -30.45 27.33
CA LEU A 156 -0.07 -31.12 28.46
C LEU A 156 -0.90 -32.33 28.92
N GLY A 157 -0.30 -33.53 28.88
CA GLY A 157 -0.99 -34.77 29.22
C GLY A 157 -1.83 -35.39 28.11
N SER A 158 -1.75 -34.89 26.87
CA SER A 158 -2.41 -35.51 25.71
C SER A 158 -1.48 -36.45 24.95
N GLU A 159 -1.95 -37.67 24.65
CA GLU A 159 -1.26 -38.64 23.79
C GLU A 159 -1.29 -38.24 22.29
N THR A 160 -2.05 -37.21 21.91
CA THR A 160 -2.05 -36.67 20.55
C THR A 160 -0.67 -36.15 20.15
N ALA A 161 -0.23 -36.47 18.93
CA ALA A 161 1.01 -35.94 18.37
C ALA A 161 1.05 -34.39 18.40
N PRO A 162 2.24 -33.77 18.57
CA PRO A 162 2.39 -32.32 18.51
C PRO A 162 1.88 -31.72 17.19
N GLN A 163 1.05 -30.68 17.28
CA GLN A 163 0.54 -29.94 16.13
C GLN A 163 1.55 -28.88 15.69
N GLU A 164 1.63 -28.61 14.39
CA GLU A 164 2.42 -27.50 13.86
C GLU A 164 1.74 -26.15 14.12
N VAL A 165 2.57 -25.14 14.41
CA VAL A 165 2.16 -23.80 14.83
C VAL A 165 2.66 -22.77 13.83
N TYR A 166 1.72 -22.06 13.21
CA TYR A 166 1.95 -21.03 12.20
C TYR A 166 1.82 -19.65 12.83
N GLY A 167 2.81 -18.77 12.59
CA GLY A 167 2.95 -17.50 13.31
C GLY A 167 3.88 -16.54 12.56
N GLU A 168 5.17 -16.70 12.78
CA GLU A 168 6.21 -15.81 12.27
C GLU A 168 6.74 -16.27 10.89
N MET A 169 7.17 -15.32 10.06
CA MET A 169 7.70 -15.60 8.72
C MET A 169 8.95 -16.50 8.77
N TYR A 170 9.83 -16.32 9.75
CA TYR A 170 11.04 -17.14 9.95
C TYR A 170 10.78 -18.55 10.52
N SER A 171 9.56 -18.86 10.98
CA SER A 171 9.15 -20.21 11.40
C SER A 171 8.17 -20.86 10.39
N SER A 172 7.97 -20.23 9.23
CA SER A 172 7.08 -20.72 8.17
C SER A 172 7.69 -21.86 7.35
N SER A 173 6.83 -22.60 6.65
CA SER A 173 7.29 -23.66 5.74
C SER A 173 8.09 -23.10 4.55
N ALA A 174 7.69 -21.95 3.98
CA ALA A 174 8.43 -21.31 2.90
C ALA A 174 9.84 -20.86 3.32
N PHE A 175 10.01 -20.30 4.53
CA PHE A 175 11.34 -19.91 5.01
C PHE A 175 12.19 -21.15 5.33
N CYS A 176 11.60 -22.19 5.93
CA CYS A 176 12.28 -23.48 6.12
C CYS A 176 12.81 -24.04 4.79
N GLN A 177 11.99 -24.01 3.74
CA GLN A 177 12.34 -24.49 2.39
C GLN A 177 13.46 -23.65 1.78
N ALA A 178 13.28 -22.33 1.67
CA ALA A 178 14.31 -21.43 1.11
C ALA A 178 15.66 -21.52 1.86
N HIS A 179 15.63 -21.72 3.18
CA HIS A 179 16.86 -21.96 3.94
C HIS A 179 17.48 -23.32 3.64
N ALA A 180 16.70 -24.38 3.48
CA ALA A 180 17.19 -25.71 3.11
C ALA A 180 17.81 -25.70 1.70
N ASP A 181 17.14 -25.09 0.73
CA ASP A 181 17.64 -24.94 -0.64
C ASP A 181 18.95 -24.12 -0.67
N LEU A 182 19.04 -23.05 0.12
CA LEU A 182 20.27 -22.27 0.29
C LEU A 182 21.39 -23.06 0.99
N GLN A 183 21.10 -24.02 1.88
CA GLN A 183 22.14 -24.89 2.42
C GLN A 183 22.52 -26.02 1.45
N ALA A 184 21.62 -26.44 0.56
CA ALA A 184 21.88 -27.46 -0.46
C ALA A 184 22.61 -26.90 -1.70
N SER A 185 22.53 -25.59 -1.96
CA SER A 185 23.24 -24.95 -3.08
C SER A 185 24.77 -25.03 -2.93
N PRO A 186 25.54 -24.96 -4.04
CA PRO A 186 26.99 -24.90 -3.99
C PRO A 186 27.49 -23.73 -3.12
N PRO A 187 28.45 -23.94 -2.21
CA PRO A 187 29.07 -22.85 -1.46
C PRO A 187 30.11 -22.13 -2.32
N GLU A 188 30.20 -20.81 -2.17
CA GLU A 188 31.22 -19.98 -2.82
C GLU A 188 32.65 -20.46 -2.52
N PRO A 189 33.56 -20.55 -3.52
CA PRO A 189 34.89 -21.12 -3.37
C PRO A 189 35.68 -20.51 -2.22
N GLN A 190 36.36 -21.37 -1.46
CA GLN A 190 37.23 -21.01 -0.32
C GLN A 190 36.53 -20.26 0.84
N CYS A 191 35.19 -20.15 0.84
CA CYS A 191 34.46 -19.43 1.87
C CYS A 191 33.82 -20.35 2.93
N GLY A 192 34.12 -20.10 4.21
CA GLY A 192 33.51 -20.78 5.37
C GLY A 192 32.46 -19.97 6.12
N LEU A 193 31.95 -18.87 5.55
CA LEU A 193 30.99 -17.99 6.23
C LEU A 193 29.57 -18.62 6.29
N PRO A 194 28.83 -18.47 7.41
CA PRO A 194 27.44 -18.92 7.48
C PRO A 194 26.56 -18.21 6.45
N ARG A 195 25.83 -18.99 5.65
CA ARG A 195 24.82 -18.53 4.68
C ARG A 195 23.46 -18.38 5.36
N ALA A 196 22.76 -17.28 5.12
CA ALA A 196 21.42 -17.04 5.64
C ALA A 196 20.50 -16.33 4.62
N VAL A 197 19.22 -16.71 4.63
CA VAL A 197 18.17 -16.07 3.83
C VAL A 197 17.78 -14.74 4.47
N VAL A 198 17.66 -13.69 3.65
CA VAL A 198 17.05 -12.42 4.02
C VAL A 198 15.65 -12.37 3.45
N ALA A 199 14.64 -12.46 4.33
CA ALA A 199 13.25 -12.52 3.92
C ALA A 199 12.68 -11.11 3.69
N CYS A 200 12.80 -10.62 2.45
CA CYS A 200 12.24 -9.34 2.03
C CYS A 200 10.70 -9.44 1.99
N MET A 201 10.03 -8.62 2.80
CA MET A 201 8.59 -8.38 2.75
C MET A 201 8.36 -6.96 2.22
N VAL A 202 7.59 -6.84 1.15
CA VAL A 202 7.39 -5.59 0.41
C VAL A 202 5.94 -5.11 0.52
N TRP A 203 5.76 -3.80 0.61
CA TRP A 203 4.45 -3.16 0.41
C TRP A 203 4.60 -1.97 -0.51
N SER A 204 3.51 -1.59 -1.16
CA SER A 204 3.31 -0.25 -1.70
C SER A 204 1.82 0.08 -1.69
N ASP A 205 1.51 1.35 -1.49
CA ASP A 205 0.15 1.91 -1.43
C ASP A 205 0.23 3.43 -1.67
N SER A 206 -0.78 4.01 -2.32
CA SER A 206 -0.80 5.42 -2.75
C SER A 206 -1.60 6.29 -1.78
N THR A 207 -0.92 6.99 -0.87
CA THR A 207 -1.54 7.82 0.17
C THR A 207 -1.71 9.28 -0.24
N HIS A 208 -2.88 9.86 0.06
CA HIS A 208 -3.06 11.33 0.02
C HIS A 208 -2.36 11.98 1.20
N LEU A 209 -1.56 13.03 0.97
CA LEU A 209 -0.79 13.70 2.03
C LEU A 209 -1.56 14.84 2.73
N ALA A 210 -2.57 15.41 2.06
CA ALA A 210 -3.38 16.51 2.59
C ALA A 210 -4.88 16.21 2.45
N GLU A 211 -5.71 16.72 3.38
CA GLU A 211 -7.19 16.67 3.26
C GLU A 211 -7.71 17.56 2.12
N PHE A 212 -6.95 18.60 1.75
CA PHE A 212 -7.28 19.56 0.70
C PHE A 212 -6.08 19.74 -0.24
N GLY A 213 -6.28 19.50 -1.53
CA GLY A 213 -5.25 19.60 -2.57
C GLY A 213 -4.92 18.27 -3.25
N ASN A 214 -3.96 18.30 -4.17
CA ASN A 214 -3.61 17.16 -5.03
C ASN A 214 -2.34 16.40 -4.57
N ALA A 215 -1.81 16.71 -3.39
CA ALA A 215 -0.59 16.12 -2.84
C ALA A 215 -0.81 14.66 -2.41
N SER A 216 0.11 13.78 -2.80
CA SER A 216 0.04 12.34 -2.57
C SER A 216 1.41 11.71 -2.72
N LEU A 217 1.71 10.69 -1.91
CA LEU A 217 2.93 9.91 -1.98
C LEU A 217 2.58 8.47 -2.32
N TRP A 218 3.40 7.82 -3.15
CA TRP A 218 3.29 6.39 -3.43
C TRP A 218 4.60 5.71 -3.00
N PRO A 219 4.79 5.50 -1.68
CA PRO A 219 5.95 4.80 -1.15
C PRO A 219 5.99 3.33 -1.56
N VAL A 220 7.21 2.83 -1.77
CA VAL A 220 7.55 1.41 -1.67
C VAL A 220 8.27 1.19 -0.34
N TYR A 221 7.85 0.15 0.37
CA TYR A 221 8.27 -0.22 1.71
C TYR A 221 8.95 -1.59 1.73
N LEU A 222 9.96 -1.74 2.58
CA LEU A 222 10.66 -3.00 2.86
C LEU A 222 10.74 -3.25 4.37
N SER A 223 10.36 -4.44 4.82
CA SER A 223 10.65 -4.98 6.16
C SER A 223 11.23 -6.39 6.02
N PHE A 224 11.80 -6.93 7.10
CA PHE A 224 12.46 -8.23 7.08
C PHE A 224 11.74 -9.28 7.92
N GLY A 225 11.28 -10.34 7.26
CA GLY A 225 10.67 -11.52 7.88
C GLY A 225 11.63 -12.37 8.73
N ASN A 226 12.89 -11.92 8.89
CA ASN A 226 13.83 -12.40 9.90
C ASN A 226 13.55 -11.82 11.30
N GLN A 227 12.88 -10.66 11.39
CA GLN A 227 12.49 -10.04 12.66
C GLN A 227 11.04 -10.45 13.02
N SER A 228 10.72 -10.50 14.32
CA SER A 228 9.34 -10.75 14.76
C SER A 228 8.39 -9.67 14.26
N LYS A 229 7.22 -10.10 13.80
CA LYS A 229 6.11 -9.21 13.40
C LYS A 229 5.69 -8.23 14.49
N TYR A 230 5.94 -8.53 15.78
CA TYR A 230 5.64 -7.61 16.88
C TYR A 230 6.52 -6.36 16.88
N GLU A 231 7.75 -6.43 16.37
CA GLU A 231 8.60 -5.25 16.13
C GLU A 231 8.35 -4.65 14.74
N CYS A 232 8.07 -5.46 13.72
CA CYS A 232 7.70 -4.96 12.38
C CYS A 232 6.42 -4.11 12.40
N GLY A 233 5.40 -4.55 13.14
CA GLY A 233 4.11 -3.87 13.31
C GLY A 233 4.11 -2.74 14.36
N LYS A 234 5.28 -2.36 14.88
CA LYS A 234 5.46 -1.35 15.95
C LYS A 234 6.16 -0.11 15.38
N PRO A 235 5.44 0.98 15.06
CA PRO A 235 6.01 2.12 14.34
C PRO A 235 7.23 2.78 15.03
N SER A 236 7.34 2.69 16.36
CA SER A 236 8.48 3.19 17.13
C SER A 236 9.75 2.35 17.00
N ALA A 237 9.66 1.08 16.57
CA ALA A 237 10.83 0.25 16.27
C ALA A 237 11.54 0.70 14.97
N LYS A 238 10.84 1.44 14.10
CA LYS A 238 11.29 1.85 12.75
C LYS A 238 11.83 0.66 11.92
N ALA A 239 11.17 -0.50 12.00
CA ALA A 239 11.54 -1.75 11.32
C ALA A 239 11.01 -1.86 9.88
N CYS A 240 10.13 -0.93 9.47
CA CYS A 240 9.75 -0.71 8.09
C CYS A 240 10.59 0.42 7.48
N HIS A 241 11.09 0.21 6.27
CA HIS A 241 12.02 1.09 5.58
C HIS A 241 11.42 1.56 4.25
N HIS A 242 11.39 2.88 4.04
CA HIS A 242 11.08 3.45 2.72
C HIS A 242 12.25 3.13 1.78
N VAL A 243 11.95 2.64 0.56
CA VAL A 243 12.96 2.26 -0.46
C VAL A 243 12.75 2.91 -1.82
N ALA A 244 11.54 3.38 -2.14
CA ALA A 244 11.30 4.24 -3.31
C ALA A 244 10.08 5.13 -3.13
N TYR A 245 10.02 6.21 -3.92
CA TYR A 245 8.81 7.02 -4.11
C TYR A 245 8.42 7.00 -5.59
N ILE A 246 7.31 6.32 -5.91
CA ILE A 246 6.78 6.24 -7.28
C ILE A 246 6.12 7.58 -7.61
N PRO A 247 6.59 8.31 -8.64
CA PRO A 247 5.96 9.56 -9.04
C PRO A 247 4.66 9.31 -9.81
N LYS A 248 3.84 10.35 -9.95
CA LYS A 248 2.81 10.38 -11.00
C LYS A 248 3.49 10.43 -12.37
N LEU A 249 2.76 10.09 -13.43
CA LEU A 249 3.22 10.42 -14.78
C LEU A 249 3.41 11.96 -14.87
N PRO A 250 4.56 12.45 -15.35
CA PRO A 250 4.79 13.88 -15.54
C PRO A 250 3.75 14.53 -16.46
N ASP A 251 3.33 15.77 -16.16
CA ASP A 251 2.26 16.45 -16.92
C ASP A 251 2.59 16.61 -18.42
N ASN A 252 3.87 16.82 -18.75
CA ASN A 252 4.36 16.93 -20.13
C ASN A 252 4.30 15.61 -20.94
N ILE A 253 3.93 14.48 -20.33
CA ILE A 253 3.72 13.22 -21.09
C ILE A 253 2.59 13.36 -22.12
N GLN A 254 1.59 14.19 -21.83
CA GLN A 254 0.51 14.50 -22.78
C GLN A 254 1.03 15.28 -23.99
N ASP A 255 1.95 16.22 -23.77
CA ASP A 255 2.55 17.02 -24.83
C ASP A 255 3.45 16.16 -25.72
N PHE A 256 4.32 15.33 -25.10
CA PHE A 256 5.17 14.38 -25.81
C PHE A 256 4.35 13.37 -26.64
N ILE A 257 3.25 12.85 -26.07
CA ILE A 257 2.33 11.96 -26.80
C ILE A 257 1.63 12.72 -27.94
N ARG A 258 1.18 13.96 -27.72
CA ARG A 258 0.54 14.76 -28.76
C ARG A 258 1.49 15.12 -29.90
N GLU A 259 2.76 15.37 -29.60
CA GLU A 259 3.82 15.61 -30.59
C GLU A 259 4.12 14.34 -31.41
N HIS A 260 4.43 13.22 -30.76
CA HIS A 260 4.83 12.00 -31.45
C HIS A 260 3.65 11.28 -32.14
N ASN A 261 2.50 11.19 -31.44
CA ASN A 261 1.33 10.46 -31.92
C ASN A 261 0.31 11.38 -32.63
N GLY A 262 0.49 12.70 -32.65
CA GLY A 262 -0.41 13.64 -33.31
C GLY A 262 -1.82 13.71 -32.69
N LYS A 263 -2.01 13.13 -31.51
CA LYS A 263 -3.26 13.05 -30.73
C LYS A 263 -2.92 12.90 -29.25
N GLU A 264 -3.78 13.41 -28.38
CA GLU A 264 -3.63 13.26 -26.93
C GLU A 264 -3.76 11.80 -26.46
N ALA A 265 -3.24 11.51 -25.27
CA ALA A 265 -3.23 10.17 -24.71
C ALA A 265 -4.62 9.72 -24.27
N THR A 266 -5.07 8.56 -24.75
CA THR A 266 -6.28 7.91 -24.21
C THR A 266 -6.04 7.46 -22.77
N ALA A 267 -7.11 7.40 -21.97
CA ALA A 267 -7.03 6.92 -20.58
C ALA A 267 -6.39 5.51 -20.46
N GLN A 268 -6.59 4.66 -21.47
CA GLN A 268 -5.97 3.33 -21.56
C GLN A 268 -4.45 3.41 -21.84
N MET A 269 -4.01 4.34 -22.69
CA MET A 269 -2.58 4.56 -22.94
C MET A 269 -1.89 5.16 -21.71
N LEU A 270 -2.56 6.06 -20.98
CA LEU A 270 -2.08 6.57 -19.68
C LEU A 270 -2.11 5.51 -18.56
N ALA A 271 -3.00 4.53 -18.62
CA ALA A 271 -2.94 3.35 -17.76
C ALA A 271 -1.69 2.53 -18.10
N HIS A 272 -1.54 2.10 -19.35
CA HIS A 272 -0.35 1.37 -19.83
C HIS A 272 0.97 2.07 -19.49
N CYS A 273 1.06 3.40 -19.60
CA CYS A 273 2.24 4.16 -19.19
C CYS A 273 2.49 4.10 -17.67
N ARG A 274 1.45 4.14 -16.82
CA ARG A 274 1.59 3.89 -15.37
C ARG A 274 2.08 2.47 -15.06
N HIS A 275 1.59 1.47 -15.79
CA HIS A 275 2.06 0.08 -15.63
C HIS A 275 3.55 0.00 -15.99
N LYS A 276 3.98 0.64 -17.09
CA LYS A 276 5.41 0.69 -17.48
C LYS A 276 6.27 1.50 -16.52
N LEU A 277 5.76 2.57 -15.91
CA LEU A 277 6.47 3.30 -14.85
C LEU A 277 6.71 2.40 -13.63
N MET A 278 5.69 1.69 -13.16
CA MET A 278 5.81 0.73 -12.05
C MET A 278 6.91 -0.31 -12.31
N HIS A 279 6.85 -1.03 -13.45
CA HIS A 279 7.87 -2.03 -13.77
C HIS A 279 9.26 -1.43 -14.04
N ALA A 280 9.36 -0.20 -14.55
CA ALA A 280 10.64 0.45 -14.79
C ALA A 280 11.32 0.90 -13.48
N ILE A 281 10.53 1.29 -12.47
CA ILE A 281 11.03 1.54 -11.10
C ILE A 281 11.41 0.23 -10.42
N TRP A 282 10.62 -0.83 -10.60
CA TRP A 282 11.02 -2.16 -10.11
C TRP A 282 12.31 -2.67 -10.77
N LYS A 283 12.55 -2.43 -12.07
CA LYS A 283 13.86 -2.73 -12.68
C LYS A 283 14.99 -1.78 -12.22
N LEU A 284 14.69 -0.58 -11.69
CA LEU A 284 15.69 0.27 -11.06
C LEU A 284 16.08 -0.23 -9.65
N LEU A 285 15.10 -0.77 -8.90
CA LEU A 285 15.32 -1.38 -7.57
C LEU A 285 15.96 -2.77 -7.66
N LEU A 286 15.60 -3.54 -8.70
CA LEU A 286 16.17 -4.85 -9.06
C LEU A 286 17.23 -4.67 -10.14
N GLY A 287 18.15 -3.72 -9.92
CA GLY A 287 19.29 -3.50 -10.80
C GLY A 287 20.35 -4.59 -10.64
N ASP A 288 21.35 -4.57 -11.51
CA ASP A 288 22.41 -5.57 -11.65
C ASP A 288 23.06 -5.96 -10.30
N HIS A 289 23.26 -5.01 -9.39
CA HIS A 289 23.82 -5.26 -8.04
C HIS A 289 22.89 -6.08 -7.11
N PHE A 290 21.56 -5.95 -7.27
CA PHE A 290 20.60 -6.74 -6.51
C PHE A 290 20.36 -8.12 -7.15
N GLU A 291 20.35 -8.21 -8.48
CA GLU A 291 20.35 -9.51 -9.18
C GLU A 291 21.60 -10.32 -8.79
N GLU A 292 22.79 -9.69 -8.80
CA GLU A 292 24.04 -10.26 -8.28
C GLU A 292 23.91 -10.66 -6.80
N ALA A 293 23.38 -9.80 -5.92
CA ALA A 293 23.22 -10.10 -4.50
C ALA A 293 22.28 -11.28 -4.21
N CYS A 294 21.32 -11.60 -5.09
CA CYS A 294 20.47 -12.78 -4.99
C CYS A 294 21.24 -14.09 -5.33
N CYS A 295 22.19 -14.03 -6.26
CA CYS A 295 22.99 -15.19 -6.70
C CYS A 295 24.29 -15.37 -5.89
N HIS A 296 25.01 -14.28 -5.69
CA HIS A 296 26.37 -14.16 -5.12
C HIS A 296 26.41 -13.24 -3.89
N GLU A 297 25.28 -13.17 -3.16
CA GLU A 297 25.12 -12.67 -1.78
C GLU A 297 25.54 -11.22 -1.44
N ILE A 298 25.32 -10.89 -0.16
CA ILE A 298 25.85 -9.71 0.51
C ILE A 298 26.65 -10.17 1.73
N VAL A 299 27.93 -9.80 1.83
CA VAL A 299 28.78 -10.14 2.99
C VAL A 299 28.64 -9.07 4.06
N VAL A 300 27.98 -9.41 5.17
CA VAL A 300 27.68 -8.45 6.25
C VAL A 300 28.19 -8.96 7.59
N ARG A 301 28.93 -8.11 8.32
CA ARG A 301 29.17 -8.30 9.76
C ARG A 301 27.92 -7.87 10.52
N CYS A 302 27.11 -8.83 10.94
CA CYS A 302 25.86 -8.50 11.63
C CYS A 302 26.13 -7.95 13.04
N GLY A 303 25.12 -7.27 13.61
CA GLY A 303 25.17 -6.69 14.96
C GLY A 303 25.44 -7.71 16.08
N ASN A 304 25.13 -9.00 15.88
CA ASN A 304 25.59 -10.09 16.77
C ASN A 304 27.07 -10.48 16.59
N GLY A 305 27.87 -9.64 15.92
CA GLY A 305 29.32 -9.78 15.73
C GLY A 305 29.74 -10.74 14.61
N ILE A 306 28.87 -11.68 14.24
CA ILE A 306 29.13 -12.75 13.26
C ILE A 306 29.00 -12.21 11.83
N ILE A 307 30.03 -12.46 11.00
CA ILE A 307 30.01 -12.20 9.56
C ILE A 307 29.22 -13.32 8.86
N ARG A 308 28.32 -12.95 7.95
CA ARG A 308 27.48 -13.88 7.18
C ARG A 308 27.46 -13.53 5.71
N ARG A 309 27.17 -14.54 4.87
CA ARG A 309 26.67 -14.37 3.51
C ARG A 309 25.14 -14.28 3.56
N LEU A 310 24.57 -13.19 3.10
CA LEU A 310 23.13 -12.91 3.13
C LEU A 310 22.54 -12.98 1.71
N TYR A 311 21.47 -13.74 1.52
CA TYR A 311 20.84 -13.94 0.21
C TYR A 311 19.41 -13.35 0.22
N PRO A 312 19.16 -12.19 -0.43
CA PRO A 312 17.84 -11.59 -0.51
C PRO A 312 16.83 -12.50 -1.22
N HIS A 313 15.65 -12.68 -0.61
CA HIS A 313 14.54 -13.46 -1.16
C HIS A 313 13.24 -12.71 -0.87
N PHE A 314 12.40 -12.47 -1.89
CA PHE A 314 11.06 -11.89 -1.68
C PHE A 314 10.07 -12.97 -1.24
N PHE A 315 9.49 -12.81 -0.05
CA PHE A 315 8.48 -13.73 0.47
C PHE A 315 7.06 -13.22 0.28
N THR A 316 6.85 -11.91 0.37
CA THR A 316 5.52 -11.29 0.27
C THR A 316 5.59 -9.95 -0.46
N TYR A 317 4.56 -9.68 -1.26
CA TYR A 317 4.25 -8.33 -1.76
C TYR A 317 2.80 -8.02 -1.40
N SER A 318 2.61 -7.06 -0.50
CA SER A 318 1.31 -6.64 0.01
C SER A 318 0.95 -5.22 -0.43
N ALA A 319 0.10 -5.14 -1.47
CA ALA A 319 -0.51 -3.91 -1.94
C ALA A 319 -2.04 -4.03 -1.99
N ASP A 320 -2.73 -2.95 -2.34
CA ASP A 320 -4.14 -3.03 -2.74
C ASP A 320 -4.29 -3.89 -4.02
N TYR A 321 -5.51 -4.33 -4.37
CA TYR A 321 -5.64 -5.15 -5.58
C TYR A 321 -5.37 -4.40 -6.89
N PRO A 322 -5.83 -3.16 -7.15
CA PRO A 322 -5.40 -2.37 -8.31
C PRO A 322 -3.89 -2.46 -8.55
N GLU A 323 -3.09 -2.33 -7.50
CA GLU A 323 -1.65 -2.40 -7.51
C GLU A 323 -1.09 -3.83 -7.61
N LYS A 324 -1.64 -4.82 -6.88
CA LYS A 324 -1.35 -6.26 -7.12
C LYS A 324 -1.52 -6.63 -8.60
N VAL A 325 -2.47 -5.99 -9.29
CA VAL A 325 -2.69 -6.19 -10.72
C VAL A 325 -1.78 -5.36 -11.63
N LEU A 326 -1.32 -4.17 -11.21
CA LEU A 326 -0.18 -3.51 -11.89
C LEU A 326 1.05 -4.42 -11.89
N LEU A 327 1.32 -5.09 -10.77
CA LEU A 327 2.50 -5.92 -10.54
C LEU A 327 2.41 -7.28 -11.24
N ALA A 328 1.32 -8.03 -11.02
CA ALA A 328 1.08 -9.35 -11.64
C ALA A 328 0.59 -9.26 -13.10
N THR A 329 0.32 -8.06 -13.59
CA THR A 329 -0.18 -7.75 -14.94
C THR A 329 -1.56 -8.32 -15.33
N ILE A 330 -2.35 -8.94 -14.43
CA ILE A 330 -3.70 -9.55 -14.71
C ILE A 330 -4.83 -8.51 -15.02
N ARG A 331 -6.17 -8.78 -15.21
CA ARG A 331 -7.19 -7.78 -15.73
C ARG A 331 -8.23 -7.25 -14.75
N ASP A 332 -8.73 -6.04 -15.07
CA ASP A 332 -9.85 -5.38 -14.39
C ASP A 332 -11.13 -6.21 -14.41
N MET A 333 -11.43 -6.84 -13.26
CA MET A 333 -12.66 -7.59 -13.01
C MET A 333 -13.10 -8.50 -14.18
N SER A 334 -12.17 -9.08 -14.95
CA SER A 334 -12.45 -9.63 -16.29
C SER A 334 -12.61 -11.17 -16.26
N GLY A 335 -12.20 -11.89 -17.31
CA GLY A 335 -12.28 -13.35 -17.41
C GLY A 335 -11.78 -14.06 -16.16
N CYS A 336 -10.51 -13.86 -15.78
CA CYS A 336 -9.88 -14.52 -14.64
C CYS A 336 -9.17 -13.50 -13.73
N PRO A 337 -9.82 -13.00 -12.65
CA PRO A 337 -9.34 -11.87 -11.85
C PRO A 337 -8.44 -12.27 -10.66
N CYS A 338 -7.93 -13.50 -10.59
CA CYS A 338 -6.97 -13.87 -9.53
C CYS A 338 -5.53 -13.73 -10.01
N PRO A 339 -4.59 -13.13 -9.23
CA PRO A 339 -3.17 -13.10 -9.57
C PRO A 339 -2.46 -14.39 -9.19
N ARG A 340 -3.10 -15.28 -8.41
CA ARG A 340 -2.58 -16.60 -8.03
C ARG A 340 -3.06 -17.74 -8.95
N CYS A 341 -4.23 -17.64 -9.59
CA CYS A 341 -4.78 -18.68 -10.46
C CYS A 341 -5.63 -18.15 -11.64
N LEU A 342 -6.05 -19.04 -12.54
CA LEU A 342 -6.86 -18.76 -13.73
C LEU A 342 -8.36 -19.06 -13.53
N ILE A 343 -8.84 -19.19 -12.29
CA ILE A 343 -10.28 -19.35 -12.01
C ILE A 343 -11.08 -18.16 -12.60
N ALA A 344 -12.10 -18.49 -13.38
CA ALA A 344 -12.89 -17.50 -14.07
C ALA A 344 -13.87 -16.80 -13.12
N LYS A 345 -14.13 -15.50 -13.37
CA LYS A 345 -15.01 -14.65 -12.56
C LYS A 345 -16.42 -15.22 -12.38
N LYS A 346 -16.95 -15.88 -13.42
CA LYS A 346 -18.26 -16.55 -13.39
C LYS A 346 -18.30 -17.69 -12.34
N ASP A 347 -17.16 -18.28 -12.02
CA ASP A 347 -17.01 -19.46 -11.16
C ASP A 347 -16.58 -19.09 -9.72
N ILE A 348 -16.35 -17.81 -9.42
CA ILE A 348 -16.04 -17.31 -8.06
C ILE A 348 -17.12 -17.70 -7.04
N HIS A 349 -18.37 -17.89 -7.49
CA HIS A 349 -19.46 -18.37 -6.64
C HIS A 349 -19.24 -19.78 -6.07
N GLN A 350 -18.28 -20.55 -6.61
CA GLN A 350 -17.90 -21.88 -6.12
C GLN A 350 -16.88 -21.83 -4.96
N LEU A 351 -16.57 -20.63 -4.41
CA LEU A 351 -15.63 -20.40 -3.31
C LEU A 351 -15.65 -21.51 -2.24
N ALA A 352 -14.46 -22.04 -1.91
CA ALA A 352 -14.22 -23.06 -0.90
C ALA A 352 -14.92 -24.42 -1.12
N THR A 353 -15.57 -24.65 -2.26
CA THR A 353 -15.93 -26.01 -2.68
C THR A 353 -14.69 -26.83 -3.01
N VAL A 354 -14.80 -28.16 -2.96
CA VAL A 354 -13.73 -29.09 -3.38
C VAL A 354 -13.28 -28.81 -4.84
N THR A 355 -14.20 -28.35 -5.69
CA THR A 355 -13.90 -27.93 -7.08
C THR A 355 -13.05 -26.66 -7.11
N ASP A 356 -13.44 -25.60 -6.40
CA ASP A 356 -12.66 -24.34 -6.31
C ASP A 356 -11.26 -24.60 -5.72
N MET A 357 -11.16 -25.34 -4.61
CA MET A 357 -9.88 -25.65 -3.97
C MET A 357 -8.95 -26.47 -4.87
N ARG A 358 -9.48 -27.40 -5.68
CA ARG A 358 -8.70 -28.10 -6.72
C ARG A 358 -8.31 -27.16 -7.86
N CYS A 359 -9.24 -26.38 -8.39
CA CYS A 359 -8.97 -25.46 -9.50
C CYS A 359 -7.95 -24.36 -9.11
N ARG A 360 -7.87 -23.92 -7.86
CA ARG A 360 -6.83 -22.99 -7.38
C ARG A 360 -5.42 -23.56 -7.54
N HIS A 361 -5.27 -24.86 -7.33
CA HIS A 361 -4.02 -25.59 -7.51
C HIS A 361 -3.76 -25.86 -9.00
N ASP A 362 -4.69 -26.55 -9.66
CA ASP A 362 -4.51 -27.05 -11.04
C ASP A 362 -4.52 -25.93 -12.10
N THR A 363 -4.99 -24.73 -11.75
CA THR A 363 -4.96 -23.53 -12.60
C THR A 363 -4.12 -22.40 -12.00
N ALA A 364 -3.19 -22.71 -11.10
CA ALA A 364 -2.24 -21.73 -10.57
C ALA A 364 -1.51 -21.01 -11.73
N ARG A 365 -1.25 -19.71 -11.58
CA ARG A 365 -0.49 -18.96 -12.59
C ARG A 365 0.98 -19.34 -12.49
N VAL A 366 1.51 -19.88 -13.58
CA VAL A 366 2.94 -20.19 -13.76
C VAL A 366 3.50 -19.20 -14.78
N ASP A 367 4.69 -18.67 -14.52
CA ASP A 367 5.43 -17.88 -15.50
C ASP A 367 6.24 -18.84 -16.39
N ASP A 368 5.66 -19.27 -17.51
CA ASP A 368 6.24 -20.25 -18.43
C ASP A 368 6.52 -19.67 -19.83
N ASP A 369 7.23 -20.44 -20.67
CA ASP A 369 7.54 -20.08 -22.06
C ASP A 369 6.28 -19.72 -22.89
N GLY A 370 5.13 -20.31 -22.55
CA GLY A 370 3.83 -20.02 -23.19
C GLY A 370 3.29 -18.66 -22.81
N HIS A 371 3.36 -18.28 -21.52
CA HIS A 371 3.06 -16.94 -21.03
C HIS A 371 4.02 -15.91 -21.64
N HIS A 372 5.33 -16.19 -21.60
CA HIS A 372 6.37 -15.34 -22.21
C HIS A 372 6.11 -15.12 -23.69
N SER A 373 5.78 -16.17 -24.45
CA SER A 373 5.44 -16.09 -25.87
C SER A 373 4.21 -15.21 -26.15
N LYS A 374 3.12 -15.37 -25.40
CA LYS A 374 1.91 -14.50 -25.49
C LYS A 374 2.27 -13.04 -25.22
N VAL A 375 3.05 -12.77 -24.17
CA VAL A 375 3.49 -11.41 -23.81
C VAL A 375 4.41 -10.80 -24.87
N GLN A 376 5.36 -11.57 -25.42
CA GLN A 376 6.22 -11.12 -26.52
C GLN A 376 5.41 -10.81 -27.79
N GLN A 377 4.47 -11.68 -28.16
CA GLN A 377 3.60 -11.50 -29.32
C GLN A 377 2.72 -10.24 -29.18
N ALA A 378 2.08 -10.04 -28.02
CA ALA A 378 1.30 -8.83 -27.75
C ALA A 378 2.17 -7.56 -27.73
N ARG A 379 3.39 -7.61 -27.17
CA ARG A 379 4.35 -6.50 -27.22
C ARG A 379 4.71 -6.14 -28.66
N LYS A 380 4.94 -7.12 -29.53
CA LYS A 380 5.19 -6.91 -30.97
C LYS A 380 4.05 -6.18 -31.66
N PHE A 381 2.80 -6.61 -31.42
CA PHE A 381 1.63 -5.90 -31.96
C PHE A 381 1.56 -4.43 -31.50
N ILE A 382 1.78 -4.17 -30.21
CA ILE A 382 1.69 -2.82 -29.62
C ILE A 382 2.85 -1.90 -30.07
N TYR A 383 4.09 -2.39 -30.08
CA TYR A 383 5.29 -1.54 -30.18
C TYR A 383 6.00 -1.55 -31.54
N GLU A 384 5.96 -2.65 -32.28
CA GLU A 384 6.55 -2.76 -33.62
C GLU A 384 5.49 -2.46 -34.70
N LEU A 385 4.30 -3.06 -34.54
CA LEU A 385 3.21 -2.95 -35.51
C LEU A 385 2.24 -1.80 -35.22
N GLY A 386 2.37 -1.13 -34.07
CA GLY A 386 1.64 0.10 -33.72
C GLY A 386 0.15 -0.09 -33.45
N TYR A 387 -0.27 -1.26 -32.98
CA TYR A 387 -1.66 -1.53 -32.58
C TYR A 387 -1.99 -0.84 -31.25
N ILE A 388 -3.26 -0.44 -31.08
CA ILE A 388 -3.75 0.11 -29.82
C ILE A 388 -3.79 -1.01 -28.77
N VAL A 389 -3.43 -0.68 -27.53
CA VAL A 389 -3.25 -1.62 -26.40
C VAL A 389 -4.46 -2.53 -26.12
N ASN A 390 -5.68 -2.08 -26.44
CA ASN A 390 -6.94 -2.83 -26.28
C ASN A 390 -7.58 -3.27 -27.61
N SER A 391 -6.81 -3.28 -28.71
CA SER A 391 -7.31 -3.72 -30.02
C SER A 391 -7.64 -5.22 -30.04
N THR A 392 -8.59 -5.64 -30.87
CA THR A 392 -9.11 -7.02 -30.89
C THR A 392 -8.00 -8.08 -30.99
N VAL A 393 -6.97 -7.83 -31.82
CA VAL A 393 -5.82 -8.74 -32.01
C VAL A 393 -4.95 -8.88 -30.75
N VAL A 394 -4.82 -7.83 -29.94
CA VAL A 394 -4.13 -7.88 -28.64
C VAL A 394 -5.02 -8.53 -27.58
N ASP A 395 -6.33 -8.31 -27.66
CA ASP A 395 -7.32 -8.96 -26.81
C ASP A 395 -7.42 -10.47 -27.08
N GLU A 396 -7.38 -10.92 -28.32
CA GLU A 396 -7.39 -12.35 -28.69
C GLU A 396 -6.23 -13.14 -28.04
N ILE A 397 -5.08 -12.48 -27.83
CA ILE A 397 -3.90 -13.08 -27.18
C ILE A 397 -4.01 -13.04 -25.63
N LEU A 398 -4.53 -11.94 -25.06
CA LEU A 398 -4.38 -11.62 -23.62
C LEU A 398 -5.67 -11.62 -22.80
N LYS A 399 -6.85 -11.76 -23.42
CA LYS A 399 -8.15 -11.62 -22.74
C LYS A 399 -8.59 -12.89 -22.01
N ALA A 400 -8.22 -14.07 -22.51
CA ALA A 400 -8.54 -15.35 -21.88
C ALA A 400 -7.97 -15.41 -20.46
N GLU A 401 -6.66 -15.22 -20.32
CA GLU A 401 -5.94 -15.18 -19.03
C GLU A 401 -5.98 -13.81 -18.33
N SER A 402 -6.45 -12.77 -19.03
CA SER A 402 -6.84 -11.44 -18.50
C SER A 402 -5.70 -10.52 -17.98
N LEU A 403 -5.38 -9.35 -18.62
CA LEU A 403 -4.49 -8.18 -18.20
C LEU A 403 -5.11 -6.68 -18.30
N VAL A 404 -5.36 -5.58 -17.47
CA VAL A 404 -5.20 -4.87 -16.10
C VAL A 404 -6.39 -3.87 -15.81
N PRO A 405 -6.79 -3.33 -14.58
CA PRO A 405 -6.56 -3.61 -13.12
C PRO A 405 -7.65 -4.22 -12.11
N THR A 406 -8.56 -3.45 -11.41
CA THR A 406 -9.14 -3.44 -9.98
C THR A 406 -10.13 -4.57 -9.41
N GLU A 407 -10.54 -4.83 -8.10
CA GLU A 407 -10.35 -4.35 -6.65
C GLU A 407 -10.47 -5.43 -5.45
N TRP A 408 -9.84 -5.22 -4.24
CA TRP A 408 -9.99 -5.63 -2.76
C TRP A 408 -8.95 -4.72 -2.00
N GLU A 409 -9.04 -4.31 -0.73
CA GLU A 409 -9.67 -4.97 0.43
C GLU A 409 -10.83 -4.18 1.09
N LEU A 410 -11.32 -4.60 2.26
CA LEU A 410 -12.53 -4.12 3.00
C LEU A 410 -13.90 -4.10 2.27
N GLY A 411 -13.91 -4.22 0.94
CA GLY A 411 -15.09 -4.31 0.08
C GLY A 411 -16.10 -5.43 0.36
N VAL A 412 -15.79 -6.74 0.47
CA VAL A 412 -16.80 -7.80 0.78
C VAL A 412 -17.68 -7.44 1.97
N TRP A 413 -17.08 -7.19 3.14
CA TRP A 413 -17.84 -6.81 4.34
C TRP A 413 -18.64 -5.53 4.10
N LYS A 414 -18.00 -4.50 3.54
CA LYS A 414 -18.65 -3.24 3.16
C LYS A 414 -19.78 -3.42 2.13
N GLN A 415 -19.72 -4.41 1.23
CA GLN A 415 -20.74 -4.74 0.23
C GLN A 415 -21.93 -5.46 0.88
N ILE A 416 -21.67 -6.40 1.80
CA ILE A 416 -22.69 -7.02 2.64
C ILE A 416 -23.40 -5.92 3.43
N LEU A 417 -22.65 -5.10 4.19
CA LEU A 417 -23.19 -3.98 4.97
C LEU A 417 -23.97 -2.96 4.10
N ILE A 418 -23.44 -2.53 2.95
CA ILE A 418 -24.16 -1.65 2.01
C ILE A 418 -25.47 -2.30 1.54
N HIS A 419 -25.45 -3.59 1.18
CA HIS A 419 -26.63 -4.27 0.68
C HIS A 419 -27.66 -4.53 1.79
N LEU A 420 -27.23 -4.83 3.02
CA LEU A 420 -28.09 -4.86 4.20
C LEU A 420 -28.73 -3.50 4.48
N ILE A 421 -27.99 -2.39 4.37
CA ILE A 421 -28.55 -1.03 4.48
C ILE A 421 -29.55 -0.73 3.34
N ARG A 422 -29.33 -1.25 2.11
CA ARG A 422 -30.32 -1.18 1.03
C ARG A 422 -31.59 -1.99 1.35
N ILE A 423 -31.46 -3.17 1.97
CA ILE A 423 -32.60 -3.97 2.45
C ILE A 423 -33.38 -3.20 3.53
N LEU A 424 -32.70 -2.61 4.52
CA LEU A 424 -33.34 -1.76 5.55
C LEU A 424 -34.05 -0.53 4.96
N HIS A 425 -33.59 0.00 3.83
CA HIS A 425 -34.29 1.06 3.08
C HIS A 425 -35.50 0.56 2.26
N ALA A 426 -35.46 -0.69 1.77
CA ALA A 426 -36.60 -1.31 1.08
C ALA A 426 -37.71 -1.72 2.07
N VAL A 427 -37.34 -2.12 3.29
CA VAL A 427 -38.28 -2.40 4.38
C VAL A 427 -38.83 -1.10 4.95
N LYS A 428 -40.05 -0.77 4.54
CA LYS A 428 -40.83 0.36 5.06
C LYS A 428 -41.03 0.21 6.58
N GLY A 429 -41.06 1.33 7.30
CA GLY A 429 -41.33 1.37 8.75
C GLY A 429 -40.22 1.98 9.62
N GLY A 430 -39.14 2.50 9.02
CA GLY A 430 -38.09 3.22 9.78
C GLY A 430 -36.93 2.35 10.27
N LYS A 431 -36.75 1.14 9.70
CA LYS A 431 -35.71 0.19 10.13
C LYS A 431 -34.27 0.70 10.03
N VAL A 432 -33.99 1.70 9.18
CA VAL A 432 -32.69 2.39 9.14
C VAL A 432 -32.44 3.25 10.39
N GLN A 433 -33.49 3.93 10.89
CA GLN A 433 -33.42 4.72 12.11
C GLN A 433 -33.32 3.84 13.37
N GLU A 434 -33.96 2.67 13.35
CA GLU A 434 -33.84 1.63 14.39
C GLU A 434 -32.41 1.07 14.46
N PHE A 435 -31.84 0.70 13.30
CA PHE A 435 -30.44 0.31 13.13
C PHE A 435 -29.45 1.35 13.67
N ASP A 436 -29.58 2.63 13.29
CA ASP A 436 -28.73 3.71 13.81
C ASP A 436 -28.95 3.96 15.32
N ALA A 437 -30.15 3.68 15.85
CA ALA A 437 -30.44 3.78 17.28
C ALA A 437 -29.83 2.61 18.08
N HIS A 438 -29.79 1.40 17.53
CA HIS A 438 -29.11 0.25 18.13
C HIS A 438 -27.60 0.49 18.19
N PHE A 439 -26.97 0.99 17.12
CA PHE A 439 -25.53 1.28 17.14
C PHE A 439 -25.13 2.31 18.22
N ARG A 440 -25.96 3.33 18.49
CA ARG A 440 -25.73 4.32 19.56
C ARG A 440 -25.84 3.76 20.98
N GLN A 441 -26.47 2.59 21.15
CA GLN A 441 -26.61 1.91 22.44
C GLN A 441 -25.44 0.97 22.76
N VAL A 442 -24.62 0.62 21.75
CA VAL A 442 -23.41 -0.19 21.95
C VAL A 442 -22.47 0.51 22.95
N PRO A 443 -22.11 -0.15 24.07
CA PRO A 443 -21.20 0.44 25.06
C PRO A 443 -19.78 0.53 24.51
N ILE A 444 -18.98 1.44 25.06
CA ILE A 444 -17.53 1.46 24.81
C ILE A 444 -16.89 0.21 25.43
N PHE A 445 -15.96 -0.41 24.71
CA PHE A 445 -15.24 -1.60 25.18
C PHE A 445 -13.74 -1.37 25.06
N GLY A 446 -13.01 -1.54 26.18
CA GLY A 446 -11.63 -1.10 26.30
C GLY A 446 -11.46 0.42 26.19
N GLN A 447 -10.24 0.90 26.38
CA GLN A 447 -9.92 2.32 26.25
C GLN A 447 -9.72 2.74 24.78
N ASP A 448 -9.41 1.76 23.90
CA ASP A 448 -9.17 1.96 22.48
C ASP A 448 -9.80 0.90 21.54
N THR A 449 -10.49 -0.13 22.05
CA THR A 449 -11.01 -1.21 21.19
C THR A 449 -12.28 -0.78 20.46
N ILE A 450 -13.43 -0.66 21.15
CA ILE A 450 -14.69 -0.16 20.58
C ILE A 450 -14.97 1.25 21.08
N ARG A 451 -15.02 2.20 20.15
CA ARG A 451 -15.36 3.61 20.41
C ARG A 451 -16.86 3.86 20.21
N LYS A 452 -17.41 4.86 20.92
CA LYS A 452 -18.86 5.14 20.89
C LYS A 452 -19.32 5.59 19.50
N PHE A 453 -20.29 4.88 18.92
CA PHE A 453 -20.96 5.26 17.68
C PHE A 453 -21.89 6.47 17.92
N SER A 454 -21.38 7.67 17.69
CA SER A 454 -22.13 8.93 17.85
C SER A 454 -22.81 9.42 16.57
N ALA A 455 -22.33 8.97 15.41
CA ALA A 455 -22.87 9.29 14.09
C ALA A 455 -23.70 8.13 13.52
N ASN A 456 -24.55 8.43 12.53
CA ASN A 456 -25.31 7.42 11.80
C ASN A 456 -24.36 6.52 11.01
N VAL A 457 -24.36 5.22 11.32
CA VAL A 457 -23.58 4.20 10.61
C VAL A 457 -24.14 4.00 9.20
N SER A 458 -25.47 4.13 9.05
CA SER A 458 -26.18 4.02 7.75
C SER A 458 -25.65 4.98 6.67
N GLU A 459 -25.16 6.16 7.06
CA GLU A 459 -24.66 7.18 6.13
C GLU A 459 -23.23 6.91 5.60
N MET A 460 -22.49 6.04 6.30
CA MET A 460 -21.10 5.67 6.00
C MET A 460 -20.20 6.89 5.70
N LYS A 461 -20.30 7.95 6.53
CA LYS A 461 -19.49 9.17 6.41
C LYS A 461 -18.21 9.06 7.23
N LYS A 462 -17.07 9.43 6.64
CA LYS A 462 -15.74 9.49 7.28
C LYS A 462 -15.29 8.19 8.02
N LEU A 463 -15.81 7.02 7.60
CA LEU A 463 -15.39 5.73 8.15
C LEU A 463 -14.01 5.33 7.59
N ALA A 464 -13.03 5.14 8.47
CA ALA A 464 -11.73 4.55 8.15
C ALA A 464 -11.80 3.01 8.23
N ALA A 465 -10.70 2.32 7.88
CA ALA A 465 -10.62 0.86 7.88
C ALA A 465 -11.10 0.23 9.20
N ARG A 466 -10.52 0.70 10.32
CA ARG A 466 -10.88 0.31 11.70
C ARG A 466 -12.37 0.44 11.98
N ASN A 467 -13.05 1.46 11.48
CA ASN A 467 -14.47 1.64 11.79
C ASN A 467 -15.37 0.58 11.15
N PHE A 468 -15.01 0.03 9.99
CA PHE A 468 -15.75 -1.10 9.43
C PHE A 468 -15.54 -2.40 10.23
N GLU A 469 -14.39 -2.54 10.89
CA GLU A 469 -14.09 -3.62 11.84
C GLU A 469 -14.83 -3.41 13.17
N ASP A 470 -14.81 -2.21 13.75
CA ASP A 470 -15.60 -1.84 14.94
C ASP A 470 -17.11 -2.16 14.71
N ILE A 471 -17.63 -1.83 13.52
CA ILE A 471 -19.01 -2.11 13.11
C ILE A 471 -19.25 -3.62 13.04
N LEU A 472 -18.36 -4.42 12.44
CA LEU A 472 -18.50 -5.89 12.33
C LEU A 472 -18.52 -6.55 13.71
N GLN A 473 -17.64 -6.12 14.62
CA GLN A 473 -17.53 -6.67 15.97
C GLN A 473 -18.79 -6.43 16.83
N CYS A 474 -19.66 -5.49 16.44
CA CYS A 474 -20.89 -5.15 17.17
C CYS A 474 -22.18 -5.39 16.36
N ILE A 475 -22.11 -5.97 15.16
CA ILE A 475 -23.21 -5.96 14.18
C ILE A 475 -24.41 -6.87 14.55
N ILE A 476 -24.13 -8.00 15.20
CA ILE A 476 -25.09 -9.09 15.47
C ILE A 476 -26.29 -8.58 16.29
N PRO A 477 -26.11 -8.06 17.53
CA PRO A 477 -27.22 -7.52 18.33
C PRO A 477 -27.80 -6.22 17.76
N VAL A 478 -27.10 -5.54 16.84
CA VAL A 478 -27.65 -4.37 16.15
C VAL A 478 -28.70 -4.77 15.11
N PHE A 479 -28.52 -5.91 14.44
CA PHE A 479 -29.43 -6.41 13.40
C PHE A 479 -30.58 -7.28 13.91
N GLU A 480 -30.58 -7.67 15.20
CA GLU A 480 -31.55 -8.62 15.77
C GLU A 480 -32.99 -8.07 15.73
N GLY A 481 -33.91 -8.78 15.08
CA GLY A 481 -35.31 -8.37 14.96
C GLY A 481 -35.57 -7.15 14.05
N LEU A 482 -34.56 -6.70 13.28
CA LEU A 482 -34.77 -5.61 12.32
C LEU A 482 -35.61 -6.04 11.10
N LEU A 483 -35.68 -7.34 10.81
CA LEU A 483 -36.31 -7.87 9.59
C LEU A 483 -37.37 -8.94 9.90
N PRO A 484 -38.30 -9.21 8.97
CA PRO A 484 -39.22 -10.33 9.13
C PRO A 484 -38.51 -11.67 8.93
N GLN A 485 -38.93 -12.69 9.67
CA GLN A 485 -38.53 -14.07 9.40
C GLN A 485 -39.08 -14.53 8.03
N PRO A 486 -38.35 -15.37 7.27
CA PRO A 486 -37.12 -16.07 7.64
C PRO A 486 -35.82 -15.29 7.34
N TYR A 487 -35.90 -14.01 6.96
CA TYR A 487 -34.73 -13.25 6.48
C TYR A 487 -33.84 -12.75 7.61
N ASP A 488 -34.43 -12.42 8.76
CA ASP A 488 -33.69 -11.98 9.96
C ASP A 488 -32.71 -13.06 10.42
N GLY A 489 -33.17 -14.31 10.63
CA GLY A 489 -32.31 -15.44 10.98
C GLY A 489 -31.22 -15.70 9.93
N GLN A 490 -31.54 -15.67 8.64
CA GLN A 490 -30.55 -15.84 7.56
C GLN A 490 -29.46 -14.76 7.53
N ILE A 491 -29.78 -13.55 7.98
CA ILE A 491 -28.82 -12.45 8.10
C ILE A 491 -28.01 -12.61 9.40
N GLN A 492 -28.62 -13.04 10.50
CA GLN A 492 -27.89 -13.36 11.74
C GLN A 492 -26.88 -14.50 11.53
N ASP A 493 -27.25 -15.59 10.86
CA ASP A 493 -26.35 -16.68 10.46
C ASP A 493 -25.14 -16.13 9.68
N LEU A 494 -25.41 -15.33 8.64
CA LEU A 494 -24.37 -14.73 7.79
C LEU A 494 -23.46 -13.77 8.58
N LEU A 495 -24.02 -12.93 9.45
CA LEU A 495 -23.25 -11.98 10.26
C LEU A 495 -22.38 -12.68 11.30
N PHE A 496 -22.91 -13.73 11.96
CA PHE A 496 -22.15 -14.57 12.88
C PHE A 496 -20.96 -15.24 12.19
N VAL A 497 -21.19 -15.93 11.06
CA VAL A 497 -20.12 -16.62 10.33
C VAL A 497 -19.13 -15.61 9.70
N THR A 498 -19.58 -14.42 9.28
CA THR A 498 -18.67 -13.33 8.84
C THR A 498 -17.76 -12.86 9.97
N ALA A 499 -18.29 -12.69 11.18
CA ALA A 499 -17.51 -12.29 12.36
C ALA A 499 -16.55 -13.41 12.81
N GLN A 500 -16.97 -14.67 12.76
CA GLN A 500 -16.14 -15.84 13.04
C GLN A 500 -14.96 -15.95 12.05
N LEU A 501 -15.24 -15.84 10.75
CA LEU A 501 -14.21 -15.87 9.70
C LEU A 501 -13.21 -14.71 9.85
N HIS A 502 -13.69 -13.50 10.16
CA HIS A 502 -12.84 -12.35 10.45
C HIS A 502 -11.94 -12.58 11.67
N GLY A 503 -12.49 -13.11 12.77
CA GLY A 503 -11.73 -13.45 13.97
C GLY A 503 -10.64 -14.50 13.70
N LEU A 504 -10.97 -15.55 12.94
CA LEU A 504 -10.03 -16.58 12.52
C LEU A 504 -8.90 -16.00 11.66
N HIS A 505 -9.21 -15.22 10.61
CA HIS A 505 -8.20 -14.58 9.75
C HIS A 505 -7.31 -13.54 10.46
N LYS A 506 -7.68 -13.11 11.68
CA LYS A 506 -6.91 -12.22 12.56
C LYS A 506 -6.17 -12.94 13.69
N LEU A 507 -6.21 -14.27 13.78
CA LEU A 507 -5.42 -14.99 14.77
C LEU A 507 -3.92 -14.78 14.54
N ARG A 508 -3.24 -14.30 15.57
CA ARG A 508 -1.78 -14.08 15.54
C ARG A 508 -0.96 -15.37 15.69
N ILE A 509 -1.63 -16.48 16.00
CA ILE A 509 -1.05 -17.83 16.04
C ILE A 509 -2.15 -18.78 15.57
N HIS A 510 -1.84 -19.62 14.59
CA HIS A 510 -2.68 -20.74 14.18
C HIS A 510 -2.00 -22.06 14.54
N THR A 511 -2.78 -23.09 14.85
CA THR A 511 -2.36 -24.48 14.66
C THR A 511 -3.10 -25.08 13.47
N GLU A 512 -2.64 -26.24 12.97
CA GLU A 512 -3.32 -26.95 11.89
C GLU A 512 -4.82 -27.14 12.16
N HIS A 513 -5.22 -27.47 13.39
CA HIS A 513 -6.62 -27.59 13.79
C HIS A 513 -7.41 -26.27 13.59
N THR A 514 -6.83 -25.13 13.94
CA THR A 514 -7.48 -23.82 13.71
C THR A 514 -7.59 -23.47 12.22
N LEU A 515 -6.71 -24.01 11.37
CA LEU A 515 -6.77 -23.83 9.93
C LEU A 515 -7.85 -24.71 9.31
N THR A 516 -8.02 -25.95 9.77
CA THR A 516 -9.18 -26.79 9.42
C THR A 516 -10.51 -26.11 9.79
N ILE A 517 -10.59 -25.46 10.98
CA ILE A 517 -11.75 -24.65 11.37
C ILE A 517 -11.92 -23.45 10.40
N THR A 518 -10.84 -22.79 10.01
CA THR A 518 -10.90 -21.65 9.06
C THR A 518 -11.38 -22.10 7.68
N GLU A 519 -10.97 -23.28 7.20
CA GLU A 519 -11.41 -23.87 5.94
C GLU A 519 -12.90 -24.23 5.96
N GLN A 520 -13.38 -24.82 7.06
CA GLN A 520 -14.81 -25.10 7.26
C GLN A 520 -15.62 -23.80 7.32
N VAL A 521 -15.23 -22.83 8.15
CA VAL A 521 -15.94 -21.55 8.29
C VAL A 521 -15.92 -20.72 7.00
N THR A 522 -14.88 -20.83 6.17
CA THR A 522 -14.86 -20.23 4.81
C THR A 522 -15.88 -20.91 3.89
N THR A 523 -16.05 -22.22 4.02
CA THR A 523 -17.04 -23.02 3.27
C THR A 523 -18.46 -22.64 3.70
N ASP A 524 -18.71 -22.54 5.00
CA ASP A 524 -20.01 -22.14 5.56
C ASP A 524 -20.36 -20.71 5.18
N PHE A 525 -19.38 -19.79 5.22
CA PHE A 525 -19.51 -18.42 4.75
C PHE A 525 -19.90 -18.37 3.26
N ALA A 526 -19.23 -19.14 2.40
CA ALA A 526 -19.54 -19.18 0.97
C ALA A 526 -20.97 -19.67 0.69
N GLN A 527 -21.43 -20.70 1.41
CA GLN A 527 -22.79 -21.21 1.31
C GLN A 527 -23.83 -20.19 1.77
N LEU A 528 -23.61 -19.54 2.92
CA LEU A 528 -24.49 -18.50 3.44
C LEU A 528 -24.53 -17.26 2.53
N LEU A 529 -23.40 -16.88 1.93
CA LEU A 529 -23.34 -15.75 1.00
C LEU A 529 -24.05 -16.06 -0.34
N CYS A 530 -23.95 -17.31 -0.84
CA CYS A 530 -24.76 -17.78 -1.96
C CYS A 530 -26.26 -17.74 -1.65
N ARG A 531 -26.67 -18.26 -0.47
CA ARG A 531 -28.06 -18.21 0.00
C ARG A 531 -28.56 -16.78 0.15
N PHE A 532 -27.75 -15.88 0.69
CA PHE A 532 -28.07 -14.45 0.77
C PHE A 532 -28.32 -13.83 -0.61
N LYS A 533 -27.43 -14.08 -1.59
CA LYS A 533 -27.58 -13.61 -2.98
C LYS A 533 -28.86 -14.13 -3.66
N VAL A 534 -29.22 -15.39 -3.45
CA VAL A 534 -30.30 -16.08 -4.18
C VAL A 534 -31.67 -15.98 -3.48
N THR A 535 -31.71 -15.97 -2.14
CA THR A 535 -32.95 -16.01 -1.35
C THR A 535 -33.27 -14.69 -0.67
N THR A 536 -32.27 -14.00 -0.09
CA THR A 536 -32.50 -12.78 0.68
C THR A 536 -32.53 -11.54 -0.22
N CYS A 537 -31.52 -11.35 -1.07
CA CYS A 537 -31.42 -10.20 -1.98
C CYS A 537 -32.54 -10.14 -3.02
N THR A 538 -33.14 -11.28 -3.38
CA THR A 538 -34.23 -11.39 -4.35
C THR A 538 -35.59 -11.03 -3.75
N ALA A 539 -35.76 -11.09 -2.43
CA ALA A 539 -36.99 -10.77 -1.73
C ALA A 539 -37.22 -9.25 -1.51
N PHE A 540 -36.20 -8.41 -1.71
CA PHE A 540 -36.26 -6.97 -1.49
C PHE A 540 -35.85 -6.18 -2.73
N ASP A 541 -36.67 -5.22 -3.16
CA ASP A 541 -36.32 -4.35 -4.30
C ASP A 541 -35.31 -3.28 -3.88
N THR A 542 -34.03 -3.65 -3.95
CA THR A 542 -32.90 -2.86 -3.46
C THR A 542 -32.41 -1.86 -4.51
N VAL A 543 -32.25 -0.60 -4.10
CA VAL A 543 -31.92 0.53 -4.99
C VAL A 543 -30.72 1.35 -4.48
N GLU A 544 -30.27 2.32 -5.28
CA GLU A 544 -29.24 3.30 -4.90
C GLU A 544 -29.53 3.99 -3.58
N LEU A 545 -28.55 3.98 -2.68
CA LEU A 545 -28.61 4.78 -1.45
C LEU A 545 -28.64 6.28 -1.82
N PRO A 546 -29.24 7.16 -0.98
CA PRO A 546 -29.39 8.59 -1.30
C PRO A 546 -28.07 9.29 -1.69
N LYS A 547 -26.96 8.86 -1.06
CA LYS A 547 -25.59 9.31 -1.32
C LYS A 547 -25.06 8.89 -2.69
N GLU A 548 -25.40 7.69 -3.15
CA GLU A 548 -25.04 7.15 -4.47
C GLU A 548 -25.83 7.88 -5.56
N LYS A 549 -27.15 7.99 -5.41
CA LYS A 549 -28.01 8.77 -6.31
C LYS A 549 -27.53 10.22 -6.44
N ALA A 550 -27.16 10.86 -5.32
CA ALA A 550 -26.62 12.22 -5.34
C ALA A 550 -25.23 12.31 -6.02
N ALA A 551 -24.41 11.25 -5.97
CA ALA A 551 -23.13 11.20 -6.69
C ALA A 551 -23.34 11.02 -8.21
N HIS A 552 -24.22 10.10 -8.59
CA HIS A 552 -24.64 9.85 -9.97
C HIS A 552 -25.21 11.13 -10.63
N LEU A 553 -26.09 11.85 -9.95
CA LEU A 553 -26.62 13.14 -10.42
C LEU A 553 -25.52 14.22 -10.55
N ARG A 554 -24.55 14.28 -9.63
CA ARG A 554 -23.39 15.20 -9.74
C ARG A 554 -22.47 14.84 -10.91
N GLN A 555 -22.29 13.55 -11.21
CA GLN A 555 -21.51 13.10 -12.36
C GLN A 555 -22.19 13.50 -13.68
N GLN A 556 -23.47 13.17 -13.85
CA GLN A 556 -24.22 13.62 -15.04
C GLN A 556 -24.23 15.15 -15.18
N ALA A 557 -24.31 15.90 -14.07
CA ALA A 557 -24.22 17.37 -14.09
C ALA A 557 -22.83 17.91 -14.45
N ARG A 558 -21.76 17.10 -14.41
CA ARG A 558 -20.45 17.42 -14.99
C ARG A 558 -20.42 17.06 -16.48
N GLU A 559 -20.89 15.87 -16.84
CA GLU A 559 -20.93 15.37 -18.22
C GLU A 559 -21.82 16.21 -19.15
N ARG A 560 -22.87 16.85 -18.60
CA ARG A 560 -23.76 17.78 -19.33
C ARG A 560 -23.26 19.22 -19.38
N ARG A 561 -22.09 19.56 -18.82
CA ARG A 561 -21.49 20.90 -19.03
C ARG A 561 -20.87 20.94 -20.42
N PRO A 562 -21.19 21.93 -21.27
CA PRO A 562 -20.46 22.14 -22.51
C PRO A 562 -18.98 22.33 -22.22
N THR A 563 -18.12 21.66 -23.00
CA THR A 563 -16.70 22.03 -23.09
C THR A 563 -16.63 23.44 -23.67
N ALA A 564 -15.99 24.36 -22.95
CA ALA A 564 -15.79 25.74 -23.40
C ALA A 564 -14.71 25.78 -24.50
N GLY A 565 -15.07 25.34 -25.71
CA GLY A 565 -14.07 25.04 -26.74
C GLY A 565 -14.56 24.77 -28.16
N THR A 566 -15.85 24.90 -28.51
CA THR A 566 -16.25 25.02 -29.93
C THR A 566 -17.63 25.65 -30.09
N ALA A 567 -17.69 26.81 -30.75
CA ALA A 567 -18.93 27.34 -31.29
C ALA A 567 -19.04 26.89 -32.76
N SER A 568 -20.10 26.16 -33.10
CA SER A 568 -20.44 25.85 -34.49
C SER A 568 -21.95 25.62 -34.60
N THR A 569 -22.61 26.50 -35.36
CA THR A 569 -24.06 26.58 -35.49
C THR A 569 -24.56 25.73 -36.66
N VAL A 570 -24.96 24.49 -36.39
CA VAL A 570 -25.87 23.74 -37.26
C VAL A 570 -26.93 23.08 -36.39
N ALA A 571 -28.19 23.46 -36.59
CA ALA A 571 -29.31 22.81 -35.94
C ALA A 571 -29.83 21.66 -36.82
N HIS A 572 -29.87 20.45 -36.27
CA HIS A 572 -30.59 19.32 -36.86
C HIS A 572 -31.69 18.85 -35.88
N PRO A 573 -32.90 18.51 -36.39
CA PRO A 573 -34.04 18.21 -35.53
C PRO A 573 -33.86 16.86 -34.83
N ALA A 574 -34.29 16.79 -33.57
CA ALA A 574 -34.18 15.58 -32.76
C ALA A 574 -35.19 14.51 -33.22
N THR A 575 -34.69 13.40 -33.76
CA THR A 575 -35.49 12.17 -33.92
C THR A 575 -35.80 11.59 -32.54
N SER A 576 -37.08 11.54 -32.20
CA SER A 576 -37.58 11.07 -30.90
C SER A 576 -37.35 9.56 -30.73
N ASN A 577 -36.26 9.18 -30.07
CA ASN A 577 -35.94 7.78 -29.84
C ASN A 577 -36.66 7.24 -28.57
N VAL A 578 -37.54 6.27 -28.75
CA VAL A 578 -38.43 5.76 -27.69
C VAL A 578 -37.67 4.78 -26.79
N ASN A 579 -36.99 5.30 -25.75
CA ASN A 579 -36.71 4.63 -24.48
C ASN A 579 -35.99 5.58 -23.49
N ALA A 580 -36.62 6.71 -23.18
CA ALA A 580 -36.15 7.60 -22.12
C ALA A 580 -36.44 6.98 -20.75
N ILE A 581 -35.50 6.18 -20.23
CA ILE A 581 -35.50 5.71 -18.84
C ILE A 581 -35.63 6.94 -17.93
N ASP A 582 -36.56 6.90 -16.96
CA ASP A 582 -36.80 8.02 -16.03
C ASP A 582 -35.56 8.28 -15.17
N ILE A 583 -34.73 9.21 -15.64
CA ILE A 583 -33.41 9.57 -15.10
C ILE A 583 -33.50 10.14 -13.67
N THR A 584 -34.72 10.43 -13.19
CA THR A 584 -34.94 10.91 -11.81
C THR A 584 -35.07 9.78 -10.79
N ARG A 585 -35.30 8.53 -11.21
CA ARG A 585 -35.51 7.39 -10.30
C ARG A 585 -34.18 6.81 -9.77
N PRO A 586 -34.15 6.30 -8.53
CA PRO A 586 -33.01 5.49 -8.06
C PRO A 586 -32.86 4.24 -8.95
N GLN A 587 -31.62 3.87 -9.30
CA GLN A 587 -31.40 2.60 -10.01
C GLN A 587 -31.46 1.40 -9.05
N ARG A 588 -31.93 0.25 -9.54
CA ARG A 588 -31.87 -1.05 -8.84
C ARG A 588 -30.41 -1.52 -8.68
N LYS A 589 -30.04 -2.12 -7.55
CA LYS A 589 -28.65 -2.53 -7.22
C LYS A 589 -28.60 -3.91 -6.54
N GLU A 590 -28.32 -4.93 -7.34
CA GLU A 590 -28.18 -6.32 -6.90
C GLU A 590 -26.87 -6.56 -6.11
N PHE A 591 -26.78 -7.69 -5.40
CA PHE A 591 -25.58 -8.05 -4.65
C PHE A 591 -24.54 -8.74 -5.55
N ASN A 592 -23.38 -8.10 -5.73
CA ASN A 592 -22.27 -8.65 -6.51
C ASN A 592 -21.28 -9.42 -5.62
N MET A 593 -21.30 -10.74 -5.74
CA MET A 593 -20.36 -11.66 -5.09
C MET A 593 -19.11 -11.93 -5.96
N ASP A 594 -19.24 -11.73 -7.28
CA ASP A 594 -18.35 -12.23 -8.32
C ASP A 594 -17.14 -11.29 -8.48
N THR A 595 -16.31 -11.30 -7.43
CA THR A 595 -15.26 -10.33 -7.14
C THR A 595 -14.00 -11.03 -6.66
N TYR A 596 -12.81 -10.49 -7.02
CA TYR A 596 -11.56 -10.97 -6.44
C TYR A 596 -11.62 -10.96 -4.90
N LYS A 597 -12.22 -9.90 -4.34
CA LYS A 597 -12.50 -9.71 -2.91
C LYS A 597 -13.05 -10.96 -2.21
N CYS A 598 -14.01 -11.63 -2.85
CA CYS A 598 -14.64 -12.85 -2.33
C CYS A 598 -13.77 -14.07 -2.64
N HIS A 599 -13.24 -14.18 -3.86
CA HIS A 599 -12.39 -15.29 -4.29
C HIS A 599 -11.14 -15.47 -3.41
N SER A 600 -10.45 -14.40 -3.01
CA SER A 600 -9.19 -14.51 -2.25
C SER A 600 -9.33 -15.07 -0.84
N LEU A 601 -10.55 -15.16 -0.29
CA LEU A 601 -10.79 -15.71 1.05
C LEU A 601 -10.34 -17.17 1.16
N GLY A 602 -10.51 -17.97 0.11
CA GLY A 602 -10.06 -19.37 0.05
C GLY A 602 -8.54 -19.54 0.05
N ASP A 603 -7.77 -18.48 -0.19
CA ASP A 603 -6.30 -18.55 -0.20
C ASP A 603 -5.69 -18.35 1.19
N TYR A 604 -6.45 -17.87 2.19
CA TYR A 604 -5.92 -17.53 3.54
C TYR A 604 -5.33 -18.76 4.26
N PRO A 605 -6.04 -19.91 4.40
CA PRO A 605 -5.51 -21.05 5.15
C PRO A 605 -4.24 -21.64 4.52
N ARG A 606 -4.15 -21.65 3.18
CA ARG A 606 -2.94 -22.05 2.44
C ARG A 606 -1.80 -21.05 2.69
N THR A 607 -2.06 -19.77 2.50
CA THR A 607 -1.03 -18.71 2.67
C THR A 607 -0.47 -18.69 4.10
N ILE A 608 -1.30 -19.01 5.12
CA ILE A 608 -0.85 -19.06 6.52
C ILE A 608 0.07 -20.26 6.79
N ARG A 609 -0.17 -21.43 6.18
CA ARG A 609 0.77 -22.57 6.24
C ARG A 609 2.08 -22.27 5.51
N GLU A 610 2.00 -21.60 4.36
CA GLU A 610 3.13 -21.22 3.52
C GLU A 610 4.01 -20.16 4.20
N HIS A 611 3.42 -19.05 4.70
CA HIS A 611 4.16 -17.83 5.08
C HIS A 611 3.97 -17.36 6.53
N GLY A 612 3.16 -18.03 7.36
CA GLY A 612 2.81 -17.53 8.71
C GLY A 612 1.61 -16.57 8.69
N THR A 613 1.29 -15.92 9.81
CA THR A 613 0.00 -15.25 9.97
C THR A 613 -0.06 -13.87 9.33
N THR A 614 -1.29 -13.48 8.94
CA THR A 614 -1.57 -12.28 8.12
C THR A 614 -1.12 -10.96 8.73
N ASP A 615 -1.02 -10.87 10.06
CA ASP A 615 -0.51 -9.70 10.78
C ASP A 615 0.99 -9.45 10.55
N SER A 616 1.73 -10.42 9.99
CA SER A 616 3.14 -10.27 9.60
C SER A 616 3.32 -9.46 8.31
N TYR A 617 2.35 -9.50 7.40
CA TYR A 617 2.44 -8.93 6.05
C TYR A 617 1.19 -8.14 5.61
N THR A 618 0.27 -7.81 6.53
CA THR A 618 -0.93 -7.00 6.25
C THR A 618 -0.61 -5.60 5.74
N THR A 619 -1.45 -5.04 4.85
CA THR A 619 -1.33 -3.64 4.39
C THR A 619 -1.48 -2.62 5.51
N GLN A 620 -2.05 -3.01 6.67
CA GLN A 620 -2.13 -2.18 7.87
C GLN A 620 -0.75 -1.69 8.35
N ILE A 621 0.34 -2.41 8.06
CA ILE A 621 1.71 -1.97 8.36
C ILE A 621 2.07 -0.73 7.51
N GLY A 622 1.74 -0.74 6.22
CA GLY A 622 1.87 0.45 5.34
C GLY A 622 0.95 1.60 5.76
N GLU A 623 -0.30 1.32 6.15
CA GLU A 623 -1.22 2.35 6.67
C GLU A 623 -0.66 3.08 7.91
N LEU A 624 0.08 2.39 8.77
CA LEU A 624 0.73 2.99 9.95
C LEU A 624 1.93 3.85 9.57
N GLU A 625 2.70 3.47 8.55
CA GLU A 625 3.82 4.29 8.04
C GLU A 625 3.33 5.52 7.25
N HIS A 626 2.14 5.48 6.64
CA HIS A 626 1.50 6.67 6.06
C HIS A 626 1.30 7.79 7.08
N CYS A 627 1.11 7.47 8.38
CA CYS A 627 1.03 8.48 9.43
C CYS A 627 2.34 9.26 9.57
N LYS A 628 3.49 8.58 9.48
CA LYS A 628 4.81 9.25 9.48
C LYS A 628 5.03 10.06 8.21
N ALA A 629 4.68 9.51 7.04
CA ALA A 629 4.78 10.25 5.78
C ALA A 629 3.96 11.55 5.78
N LYS A 630 2.76 11.54 6.39
CA LYS A 630 1.92 12.74 6.58
C LYS A 630 2.52 13.72 7.60
N GLN A 631 3.07 13.23 8.71
CA GLN A 631 3.80 14.07 9.68
C GLN A 631 5.04 14.73 9.06
N ARG A 632 5.83 13.99 8.26
CA ARG A 632 6.95 14.56 7.51
C ARG A 632 6.48 15.58 6.47
N PHE A 633 5.36 15.34 5.76
CA PHE A 633 4.84 16.26 4.74
C PHE A 633 4.44 17.63 5.31
N GLU A 634 3.84 17.67 6.51
CA GLU A 634 3.48 18.93 7.16
C GLU A 634 4.69 19.79 7.57
N ARG A 635 5.90 19.22 7.61
CA ARG A 635 7.18 19.93 7.80
C ARG A 635 7.78 20.48 6.49
N THR A 636 7.20 20.16 5.34
CA THR A 636 7.70 20.62 4.02
C THR A 636 7.07 21.95 3.62
N SER A 637 7.74 22.70 2.73
CA SER A 637 7.18 23.88 2.04
C SER A 637 6.03 23.55 1.06
N LYS A 638 5.63 22.26 0.96
CA LYS A 638 4.55 21.71 0.13
C LYS A 638 4.70 21.91 -1.38
N LYS A 639 5.84 22.43 -1.82
CA LYS A 639 6.34 22.46 -3.21
C LYS A 639 7.46 21.42 -3.32
N ASP A 640 7.48 20.63 -4.40
CA ASP A 640 8.51 19.62 -4.69
C ASP A 640 8.83 18.71 -3.49
N TYR A 641 7.78 18.43 -2.70
CA TYR A 641 7.86 17.91 -1.34
C TYR A 641 8.50 16.52 -1.24
N ILE A 642 8.60 15.77 -2.34
CA ILE A 642 9.24 14.44 -2.33
C ILE A 642 10.74 14.56 -2.03
N LYS A 643 11.45 15.57 -2.57
CA LYS A 643 12.87 15.83 -2.22
C LYS A 643 13.02 16.19 -0.75
N GLN A 644 12.12 17.03 -0.23
CA GLN A 644 12.11 17.41 1.20
C GLN A 644 11.75 16.23 2.11
N LEU A 645 10.82 15.34 1.71
CA LEU A 645 10.48 14.12 2.45
C LEU A 645 11.68 13.17 2.56
N VAL A 646 12.51 13.08 1.51
CA VAL A 646 13.77 12.34 1.50
C VAL A 646 14.79 12.94 2.46
N ALA A 647 14.94 14.27 2.49
CA ALA A 647 15.84 14.98 3.40
C ALA A 647 15.39 14.98 4.89
N ILE A 648 14.15 14.53 5.18
CA ILE A 648 13.57 14.40 6.53
C ILE A 648 13.52 12.90 6.97
N GLU A 649 13.99 11.95 6.14
CA GLU A 649 13.80 10.49 6.34
C GLU A 649 14.60 9.89 7.50
#